data_AF-A0A8J6KRA9-F1
#
_entry.id   AF-A0A8J6KRA9-F1
#
_cell.length_a   1.000
_cell.length_b   1.000
_cell.length_c   1.000
_cell.angle_alpha   90.00
_cell.angle_beta   90.00
_cell.angle_gamma   90.00
#
_symmetry.space_group_name_H-M   'P 1'
#
loop_
_entity.id
_entity.type
_entity.pdbx_description
1 polymer ?
#
loop_
_entity_poly.entity_id
_entity_poly.type
_entity_poly.pdbx_seq_one_letter_code
_entity_poly.pdbx_strand_id
1 'polypeptide(L)'
;MPGGAWACLVTALMLLVLGEDQQAPECSPGGHQFLRSPYRSVHFDSVYLQHSAAQNLICDHSLIPGWYRFLIFDRPAEMPTKCVEMNHCGTQAPIWLSLSGSEKLPLPGEIKQLRACATWQFLFSTEKDCCLFQIPVSVRNCGDFFVYFLQPTQGCMAYCAEAISDVKLHTCGPGEIEIGGDCIGWLSTVSPPPPPGSPKVTVELVDSQVFCRCAFDVPPMNNSVGFLIAWSRFSSQEIKEELRQESTLQAFSLLELDGINLRLGDKIFCSASIFLLEKPDVQSIAVESQGFFAGIRLKPELSTISEDGKEYQLRVESTIPIVCSEFSDQGCKISLRLRTIEQVGKEHLGLNLALSSCHVDLYQNSSCSNGICSHAAVYYTAMTDFSMDGDRVTDITVEPIASEHFLWDKYIPDSIQIKVKDVPSAYCYSFTDPHIITFDGRVYDNFKMGTFVLYKSVSRDFEIHVRQWDCGSLQYPGSCNCGFVAKEEADIVTFDMCSAHLYESPQYLFVKSQDSSSSNIRITESYLRRKITVWFSSGAFIRADLSVWGMSLTLRAPSLDYRNTLGLCGTFDENPENDFHDKNGITIDHDANNYLAFINEWRLLPGRSMFDKSPASRQFLAKLSYCSCLVGTASQHLDSGSHLEMASSCKDHKDIQFSSLIPGLDITSEYIDTEALVRKISTHAPEEENNLHFLLQEKAHTNLTKLELRLQHPENETQNPPKFFSNERHTQAWEIRSNPQNRRKRRNLKDLFPMFDFQGLGQTNLEEFSYFFPEDHTEDSQQEFVPSWPTASGLTELSILALCQQTLVNSSIGRLCLPFLGSTLNRAIDMCVHDILRKDDVRWAEAGVALLENECERRLLEEGNHGSEEYGKSIGGILEALKCPNLCSGHGQCTDWGCVCFPGYSSYDCSDAYDNQPPVIQELQGTLQVFYGEDFEYQFMAWDPEGSEIHFTLDSGPDGASISSEGLLTWKTESLTPQRFTVHLKDDCEAETTVTVEVTVKPCDCLNGGSCESDRKFPPGSGAYLCVCLPGFHGRLCEVDAAFCRHSCGRNRECVAPNICKCKPGYTGSNCQTVVCNKHCENGGKCVAPDICQCKSGWYGPTCSTALCEPVCLNGGSCYKPNTCLCPDGFFGAQCQNAVCHPPCKNGGHCVRNNVCTCRGGYTGKRCQKTVCAQKCLHGGRCAFPGVCSCRPGYSGVKCEKKIQVPDGTNNRYRLLLQL
;
A
#
# COMPACT_ATOMS: atom_id res chain seq x y z
N MET A 1 55.50 2.11 24.05
CA MET A 1 56.93 1.82 23.72
C MET A 1 57.55 3.08 23.12
N PRO A 2 58.87 3.31 23.21
CA PRO A 2 59.82 2.88 24.26
C PRO A 2 60.85 3.97 24.70
N GLY A 3 61.66 3.68 25.73
CA GLY A 3 62.87 4.44 26.15
C GLY A 3 62.67 5.40 27.33
N GLY A 4 63.59 5.59 28.28
CA GLY A 4 64.97 5.08 28.48
C GLY A 4 65.99 6.24 28.64
N ALA A 5 67.08 6.18 29.43
CA ALA A 5 67.54 5.17 30.39
C ALA A 5 68.69 5.71 31.31
N TRP A 6 68.95 5.04 32.46
CA TRP A 6 70.16 5.08 33.34
C TRP A 6 70.47 6.40 34.10
N ALA A 7 70.97 6.50 35.36
CA ALA A 7 71.52 5.61 36.41
C ALA A 7 73.07 5.52 36.56
N CYS A 8 73.60 5.90 37.75
CA CYS A 8 74.93 5.63 38.41
C CYS A 8 75.15 6.66 39.57
N LEU A 9 75.91 6.49 40.68
CA LEU A 9 76.70 5.41 41.32
C LEU A 9 77.16 5.82 42.77
N VAL A 10 77.42 4.86 43.70
CA VAL A 10 78.40 4.97 44.86
C VAL A 10 78.03 5.98 46.02
N THR A 11 78.32 5.89 47.35
CA THR A 11 78.91 4.99 48.42
C THR A 11 78.53 5.58 49.82
N ALA A 12 78.81 5.06 51.03
CA ALA A 12 78.93 3.72 51.66
C ALA A 12 79.49 3.84 53.12
N LEU A 13 79.11 2.92 54.03
CA LEU A 13 79.68 2.62 55.37
C LEU A 13 79.46 3.58 56.58
N MET A 14 79.71 3.01 57.79
CA MET A 14 79.49 3.49 59.17
C MET A 14 78.03 3.40 59.68
N LEU A 15 77.71 2.87 60.88
CA LEU A 15 78.50 2.33 62.01
C LEU A 15 77.88 1.05 62.62
N LEU A 16 78.71 0.25 63.30
CA LEU A 16 78.30 -0.60 64.42
C LEU A 16 78.80 0.04 65.72
N VAL A 17 77.90 0.38 66.65
CA VAL A 17 77.94 0.06 68.10
C VAL A 17 76.51 0.20 68.60
N LEU A 18 76.00 -0.83 69.28
CA LEU A 18 74.77 -0.74 70.07
C LEU A 18 75.11 -0.38 71.52
N GLY A 19 74.29 0.49 72.10
CA GLY A 19 74.16 0.68 73.55
C GLY A 19 72.68 0.93 73.80
N GLU A 20 71.97 -0.08 74.28
CA GLU A 20 70.50 -0.06 74.37
C GLU A 20 70.04 0.86 75.50
N ASP A 21 69.06 1.72 75.21
CA ASP A 21 67.97 1.97 76.14
C ASP A 21 66.79 1.10 75.65
N GLN A 22 66.37 0.12 76.46
CA GLN A 22 65.40 -0.89 76.03
C GLN A 22 63.97 -0.34 76.10
N GLN A 23 63.61 0.44 75.08
CA GLN A 23 62.23 0.88 74.87
C GLN A 23 61.32 -0.35 74.75
N ALA A 24 60.45 -0.55 75.74
CA ALA A 24 59.67 -1.78 75.92
C ALA A 24 58.92 -2.17 74.62
N PRO A 25 58.85 -3.47 74.27
CA PRO A 25 58.50 -3.91 72.92
C PRO A 25 57.14 -3.38 72.46
N GLU A 26 56.15 -3.29 73.34
CA GLU A 26 54.82 -2.76 73.06
C GLU A 26 54.81 -1.27 72.65
N CYS A 27 55.82 -0.50 73.04
CA CYS A 27 55.98 0.90 72.64
C CYS A 27 56.67 1.08 71.28
N SER A 28 57.32 0.04 70.74
CA SER A 28 58.01 0.11 69.46
C SER A 28 57.03 0.06 68.27
N PRO A 29 57.41 0.59 67.07
CA PRO A 29 56.59 0.48 65.86
C PRO A 29 56.34 -0.99 65.48
N GLY A 30 55.09 -1.45 65.64
CA GLY A 30 54.68 -2.84 65.44
C GLY A 30 54.50 -3.66 66.72
N GLY A 31 54.86 -3.12 67.89
CA GLY A 31 54.61 -3.75 69.19
C GLY A 31 53.17 -3.65 69.69
N HIS A 32 52.38 -2.76 69.11
CA HIS A 32 50.95 -2.58 69.37
C HIS A 32 50.17 -2.53 68.05
N GLN A 33 48.90 -2.95 68.11
CA GLN A 33 47.94 -2.85 67.02
C GLN A 33 47.19 -1.50 67.07
N PHE A 34 46.68 -1.04 65.94
CA PHE A 34 45.87 0.18 65.87
C PHE A 34 44.38 -0.14 65.85
N LEU A 35 43.66 0.32 66.86
CA LEU A 35 42.22 0.16 66.98
C LEU A 35 41.53 1.37 66.31
N ARG A 36 41.42 1.31 64.97
CA ARG A 36 40.93 2.40 64.12
C ARG A 36 39.42 2.26 63.88
N SER A 37 38.62 3.19 64.39
CA SER A 37 37.24 3.40 63.96
C SER A 37 36.74 4.76 64.44
N PRO A 38 36.23 5.65 63.57
CA PRO A 38 35.71 6.96 63.99
C PRO A 38 34.47 6.83 64.88
N TYR A 39 33.68 5.78 64.68
CA TYR A 39 32.46 5.50 65.45
C TYR A 39 32.74 5.21 66.93
N ARG A 40 33.98 4.86 67.32
CA ARG A 40 34.38 4.64 68.73
C ARG A 40 34.54 5.92 69.54
N SER A 41 34.38 7.08 68.90
CA SER A 41 34.36 8.37 69.58
C SER A 41 33.26 8.43 70.64
N VAL A 42 33.58 8.96 71.82
CA VAL A 42 32.59 9.29 72.86
C VAL A 42 31.49 10.25 72.39
N HIS A 43 31.73 11.00 71.29
CA HIS A 43 30.74 11.91 70.69
C HIS A 43 29.85 11.27 69.62
N PHE A 44 30.07 9.99 69.26
CA PHE A 44 29.24 9.31 68.27
C PHE A 44 28.02 8.67 68.95
N ASP A 45 26.82 9.04 68.52
CA ASP A 45 25.54 8.45 68.94
C ASP A 45 25.20 7.23 68.07
N SER A 46 24.84 6.13 68.72
CA SER A 46 24.62 4.79 68.17
C SER A 46 23.15 4.36 68.24
N VAL A 47 22.23 5.21 68.72
CA VAL A 47 20.78 4.90 68.80
C VAL A 47 20.23 4.46 67.44
N TYR A 48 20.59 5.15 66.36
CA TYR A 48 20.15 4.82 65.00
C TYR A 48 20.68 3.46 64.48
N LEU A 49 21.81 2.96 65.01
CA LEU A 49 22.36 1.65 64.67
C LEU A 49 21.57 0.48 65.29
N GLN A 50 20.75 0.74 66.31
CA GLN A 50 19.93 -0.30 66.96
C GLN A 50 18.67 -0.66 66.15
N HIS A 51 18.19 0.27 65.32
CA HIS A 51 17.03 0.07 64.45
C HIS A 51 17.37 -0.53 63.07
N SER A 52 18.65 -0.51 62.68
CA SER A 52 19.13 -0.81 61.32
C SER A 52 19.94 -2.13 61.25
N ALA A 53 19.43 -3.16 61.92
CA ALA A 53 19.99 -4.50 62.11
C ALA A 53 21.26 -4.59 62.99
N ALA A 54 21.23 -5.52 63.97
CA ALA A 54 22.22 -5.65 65.04
C ALA A 54 23.65 -6.03 64.62
N GLN A 55 23.90 -6.32 63.34
CA GLN A 55 25.23 -6.60 62.79
C GLN A 55 26.08 -5.32 62.60
N ASN A 56 25.46 -4.13 62.68
CA ASN A 56 26.12 -2.84 62.48
C ASN A 56 26.62 -2.18 63.79
N LEU A 57 26.42 -2.82 64.94
CA LEU A 57 26.98 -2.37 66.22
C LEU A 57 28.43 -2.86 66.38
N ILE A 58 29.28 -2.03 66.99
CA ILE A 58 30.64 -2.41 67.35
C ILE A 58 30.58 -3.32 68.59
N CYS A 59 31.11 -4.53 68.45
CA CYS A 59 31.15 -5.57 69.49
C CYS A 59 32.58 -6.13 69.63
N ASP A 60 33.28 -5.84 70.72
CA ASP A 60 34.67 -6.29 70.95
C ASP A 60 34.78 -7.73 71.50
N HIS A 61 33.71 -8.53 71.48
CA HIS A 61 33.77 -9.94 71.90
C HIS A 61 34.66 -10.82 71.01
N SER A 62 35.04 -10.31 69.82
CA SER A 62 35.97 -10.95 68.89
C SER A 62 37.36 -10.30 68.88
N LEU A 63 37.63 -9.34 69.77
CA LEU A 63 38.92 -8.65 69.85
C LEU A 63 40.01 -9.62 70.33
N ILE A 64 41.12 -9.69 69.60
CA ILE A 64 42.26 -10.55 69.95
C ILE A 64 42.95 -9.94 71.19
N PRO A 65 43.29 -10.71 72.24
CA PRO A 65 44.04 -10.17 73.38
C PRO A 65 45.41 -9.62 72.95
N GLY A 66 45.70 -8.35 73.28
CA GLY A 66 46.94 -7.70 72.85
C GLY A 66 47.02 -6.23 73.23
N TRP A 67 48.17 -5.61 72.92
CA TRP A 67 48.38 -4.17 73.08
C TRP A 67 47.78 -3.39 71.90
N TYR A 68 46.96 -2.39 72.22
CA TYR A 68 46.27 -1.53 71.27
C TYR A 68 46.52 -0.05 71.53
N ARG A 69 46.51 0.74 70.44
CA ARG A 69 46.45 2.21 70.46
C ARG A 69 45.23 2.66 69.65
N PHE A 70 44.43 3.56 70.20
CA PHE A 70 43.23 4.07 69.52
C PHE A 70 43.56 5.17 68.52
N LEU A 71 42.82 5.21 67.42
CA LEU A 71 42.84 6.30 66.45
C LEU A 71 41.41 6.66 66.02
N ILE A 72 41.09 7.95 66.07
CA ILE A 72 39.83 8.52 65.61
C ILE A 72 40.17 9.48 64.47
N PHE A 73 39.65 9.23 63.26
CA PHE A 73 40.04 9.95 62.03
C PHE A 73 41.57 10.08 61.86
N ASP A 74 42.28 8.97 62.14
CA ASP A 74 43.74 8.84 62.19
C ASP A 74 44.49 9.81 63.14
N ARG A 75 43.78 10.58 63.97
CA ARG A 75 44.37 11.35 65.08
C ARG A 75 44.56 10.47 66.32
N PRO A 76 45.59 10.72 67.16
CA PRO A 76 45.76 10.06 68.45
C PRO A 76 44.53 10.20 69.35
N ALA A 77 44.10 9.08 69.93
CA ALA A 77 43.00 9.04 70.89
C ALA A 77 43.35 8.15 72.08
N GLU A 78 42.75 8.44 73.23
CA GLU A 78 42.94 7.74 74.50
C GLU A 78 41.62 7.14 74.98
N MET A 79 41.67 6.12 75.84
CA MET A 79 40.45 5.57 76.44
C MET A 79 39.89 6.56 77.48
N PRO A 80 38.63 7.02 77.38
CA PRO A 80 38.08 8.09 78.20
C PRO A 80 38.08 7.71 79.69
N THR A 81 38.43 8.67 80.56
CA THR A 81 38.54 8.46 82.02
C THR A 81 37.28 8.84 82.81
N LYS A 82 36.18 9.10 82.09
CA LYS A 82 34.87 9.48 82.63
C LYS A 82 33.81 8.50 82.11
N CYS A 83 32.70 8.36 82.85
CA CYS A 83 31.56 7.57 82.39
C CYS A 83 31.01 8.12 81.07
N VAL A 84 30.91 7.24 80.09
CA VAL A 84 30.27 7.47 78.80
C VAL A 84 28.84 6.93 78.90
N GLU A 85 27.85 7.69 78.43
CA GLU A 85 26.44 7.27 78.46
C GLU A 85 26.19 6.08 77.52
N MET A 86 25.13 5.30 77.75
CA MET A 86 24.74 4.21 76.85
C MET A 86 24.52 4.69 75.41
N ASN A 87 24.63 3.75 74.46
CA ASN A 87 24.44 4.01 73.03
C ASN A 87 25.48 4.97 72.40
N HIS A 88 26.66 5.13 73.01
CA HIS A 88 27.78 5.87 72.43
C HIS A 88 28.94 4.95 72.01
N CYS A 89 29.94 5.49 71.32
CA CYS A 89 31.11 4.76 70.82
C CYS A 89 30.80 3.62 69.81
N GLY A 90 29.67 3.73 69.10
CA GLY A 90 29.24 2.77 68.08
C GLY A 90 28.64 1.49 68.65
N THR A 91 28.32 1.46 69.95
CA THR A 91 27.89 0.26 70.67
C THR A 91 26.75 0.56 71.65
N GLN A 92 26.06 -0.46 72.14
CA GLN A 92 25.04 -0.30 73.18
C GLN A 92 25.66 -0.17 74.59
N ALA A 93 26.78 -0.87 74.81
CA ALA A 93 27.51 -0.94 76.08
C ALA A 93 28.93 -0.34 75.92
N PRO A 94 29.08 1.00 76.03
CA PRO A 94 30.39 1.64 75.92
C PRO A 94 31.28 1.34 77.13
N ILE A 95 32.53 1.00 76.85
CA ILE A 95 33.55 0.69 77.85
C ILE A 95 34.56 1.85 77.96
N TRP A 96 34.72 2.36 79.17
CA TRP A 96 35.56 3.51 79.53
C TRP A 96 36.53 3.14 80.68
N LEU A 97 37.59 3.93 80.89
CA LEU A 97 38.63 3.65 81.88
C LEU A 97 38.27 4.24 83.26
N SER A 98 38.06 3.39 84.26
CA SER A 98 37.67 3.83 85.59
C SER A 98 38.88 4.00 86.51
N LEU A 99 39.07 5.24 86.95
CA LEU A 99 40.05 5.62 87.96
C LEU A 99 39.31 5.86 89.28
N SER A 100 39.55 5.03 90.30
CA SER A 100 39.10 5.37 91.66
C SER A 100 39.90 6.59 92.19
N GLY A 101 39.38 7.27 93.21
CA GLY A 101 39.90 8.58 93.67
C GLY A 101 41.36 8.65 94.14
N SER A 102 42.11 7.54 94.15
CA SER A 102 43.56 7.49 94.39
C SER A 102 44.37 6.93 93.21
N GLU A 103 43.72 6.41 92.17
CA GLU A 103 44.36 5.83 90.99
C GLU A 103 44.62 6.92 89.94
N LYS A 104 45.89 7.09 89.54
CA LYS A 104 46.31 7.93 88.41
C LYS A 104 46.87 7.06 87.27
N LEU A 105 46.80 7.57 86.04
CA LEU A 105 47.46 6.99 84.87
C LEU A 105 48.98 6.76 85.11
N PRO A 106 49.60 5.78 84.43
CA PRO A 106 51.02 5.47 84.56
C PRO A 106 51.94 6.63 84.12
N LEU A 107 53.08 6.77 84.79
CA LEU A 107 54.16 7.67 84.39
C LEU A 107 54.91 7.12 83.16
N PRO A 108 55.59 7.96 82.36
CA PRO A 108 56.36 7.51 81.20
C PRO A 108 57.32 6.36 81.55
N GLY A 109 57.19 5.23 80.85
CA GLY A 109 57.97 4.01 81.11
C GLY A 109 57.34 3.03 82.11
N GLU A 110 56.17 3.32 82.68
CA GLU A 110 55.44 2.46 83.63
C GLU A 110 54.34 1.62 82.94
N ILE A 111 54.14 0.37 83.37
CA ILE A 111 52.91 -0.42 83.11
C ILE A 111 52.07 -0.43 84.40
N LYS A 112 50.77 -0.17 84.29
CA LYS A 112 49.84 -0.17 85.40
C LYS A 112 48.54 -0.88 85.05
N GLN A 113 48.10 -1.82 85.88
CA GLN A 113 46.78 -2.43 85.73
C GLN A 113 45.71 -1.51 86.33
N LEU A 114 44.63 -1.33 85.57
CA LEU A 114 43.47 -0.51 85.89
C LEU A 114 42.19 -1.29 85.53
N ARG A 115 41.03 -0.75 85.90
CA ARG A 115 39.73 -1.32 85.54
C ARG A 115 39.07 -0.46 84.47
N ALA A 116 38.57 -1.10 83.42
CA ALA A 116 37.57 -0.50 82.55
C ALA A 116 36.17 -0.88 83.04
N CYS A 117 35.21 0.01 82.84
CA CYS A 117 33.81 -0.14 83.22
C CYS A 117 32.93 -0.10 81.98
N ALA A 118 31.95 -1.00 81.86
CA ALA A 118 30.89 -0.91 80.87
C ALA A 118 29.65 -0.21 81.47
N THR A 119 29.14 0.82 80.79
CA THR A 119 27.89 1.49 81.17
C THR A 119 26.67 0.69 80.70
N TRP A 120 25.69 0.47 81.58
CA TRP A 120 24.44 -0.23 81.23
C TRP A 120 23.27 0.19 82.13
N GLN A 121 22.04 0.02 81.65
CA GLN A 121 20.80 0.33 82.37
C GLN A 121 19.76 -0.76 82.11
N PHE A 122 19.12 -1.24 83.19
CA PHE A 122 18.00 -2.19 83.07
C PHE A 122 16.69 -1.46 82.77
N LEU A 123 15.84 -2.07 81.95
CA LEU A 123 14.59 -1.53 81.36
C LEU A 123 13.54 -0.96 82.33
N PHE A 124 13.74 -1.08 83.66
CA PHE A 124 12.82 -0.60 84.70
C PHE A 124 13.52 0.12 85.86
N SER A 125 14.79 0.55 85.70
CA SER A 125 15.52 1.36 86.70
C SER A 125 15.71 2.80 86.24
N THR A 126 15.53 3.76 87.15
CA THR A 126 15.86 5.19 86.94
C THR A 126 17.30 5.54 87.30
N GLU A 127 18.04 4.66 87.97
CA GLU A 127 19.46 4.84 88.26
C GLU A 127 20.31 4.21 87.14
N LYS A 128 21.20 5.02 86.54
CA LYS A 128 22.18 4.58 85.53
C LYS A 128 23.41 3.99 86.25
N ASP A 129 23.76 2.73 85.99
CA ASP A 129 25.02 2.16 86.48
C ASP A 129 26.14 2.31 85.45
N CYS A 130 27.05 3.24 85.74
CA CYS A 130 28.23 3.51 84.94
C CYS A 130 29.30 2.40 84.97
N CYS A 131 29.17 1.38 85.82
CA CYS A 131 30.15 0.31 85.96
C CYS A 131 29.54 -1.07 86.30
N LEU A 132 28.47 -1.45 85.59
CA LEU A 132 27.80 -2.73 85.81
C LEU A 132 28.73 -3.93 85.54
N PHE A 133 29.65 -3.79 84.58
CA PHE A 133 30.69 -4.80 84.29
C PHE A 133 32.08 -4.20 84.42
N GLN A 134 32.99 -4.90 85.12
CA GLN A 134 34.38 -4.52 85.31
C GLN A 134 35.31 -5.42 84.49
N ILE A 135 36.19 -4.82 83.69
CA ILE A 135 37.09 -5.50 82.77
C ILE A 135 38.53 -5.08 83.10
N PRO A 136 39.48 -6.01 83.35
CA PRO A 136 40.86 -5.65 83.62
C PRO A 136 41.57 -5.14 82.35
N VAL A 137 42.22 -3.98 82.42
CA VAL A 137 43.00 -3.40 81.32
C VAL A 137 44.37 -2.98 81.86
N SER A 138 45.44 -3.37 81.17
CA SER A 138 46.80 -2.90 81.51
C SER A 138 47.12 -1.69 80.65
N VAL A 139 47.54 -0.58 81.24
CA VAL A 139 47.92 0.64 80.52
C VAL A 139 49.43 0.84 80.63
N ARG A 140 50.08 1.13 79.50
CA ARG A 140 51.51 1.44 79.41
C ARG A 140 51.66 2.84 78.86
N ASN A 141 52.42 3.69 79.55
CA ASN A 141 52.81 5.00 79.03
C ASN A 141 54.15 4.88 78.28
N CYS A 142 54.15 5.23 77.00
CA CYS A 142 55.30 5.15 76.10
C CYS A 142 56.08 6.47 75.96
N GLY A 143 55.74 7.50 76.73
CA GLY A 143 56.25 8.87 76.59
C GLY A 143 55.20 9.75 75.91
N ASP A 144 55.15 9.69 74.58
CA ASP A 144 54.28 10.56 73.76
C ASP A 144 52.85 10.01 73.57
N PHE A 145 52.56 8.82 74.12
CA PHE A 145 51.25 8.16 74.01
C PHE A 145 51.09 7.00 75.00
N PHE A 146 49.85 6.58 75.23
CA PHE A 146 49.53 5.33 75.94
C PHE A 146 49.20 4.18 74.97
N VAL A 147 49.48 2.96 75.41
CA VAL A 147 48.96 1.72 74.81
C VAL A 147 48.24 0.89 75.88
N TYR A 148 47.20 0.18 75.46
CA TYR A 148 46.23 -0.50 76.32
C TYR A 148 46.23 -1.99 75.99
N PHE A 149 46.49 -2.86 76.96
CA PHE A 149 46.31 -4.31 76.79
C PHE A 149 44.83 -4.62 76.97
N LEU A 150 44.14 -4.88 75.86
CA LEU A 150 42.71 -5.14 75.79
C LEU A 150 42.43 -6.64 75.70
N GLN A 151 41.19 -7.02 76.03
CA GLN A 151 40.71 -8.41 76.03
C GLN A 151 39.32 -8.47 75.39
N PRO A 152 38.89 -9.63 74.84
CA PRO A 152 37.55 -9.77 74.27
C PRO A 152 36.47 -9.54 75.33
N THR A 153 35.43 -8.79 74.95
CA THR A 153 34.35 -8.36 75.85
C THR A 153 33.24 -9.42 76.00
N GLN A 154 32.48 -9.38 77.09
CA GLN A 154 31.39 -10.35 77.32
C GLN A 154 30.09 -9.86 76.68
N GLY A 155 29.86 -10.24 75.42
CA GLY A 155 28.71 -9.80 74.62
C GLY A 155 29.01 -8.57 73.76
N CYS A 156 27.99 -7.92 73.21
CA CYS A 156 28.22 -6.72 72.38
C CYS A 156 28.49 -5.48 73.26
N MET A 157 29.75 -5.33 73.64
CA MET A 157 30.30 -4.16 74.32
C MET A 157 31.58 -3.73 73.60
N ALA A 158 31.90 -2.44 73.57
CA ALA A 158 33.09 -1.95 72.86
C ALA A 158 33.88 -0.88 73.63
N TYR A 159 35.20 -0.91 73.47
CA TYR A 159 36.11 0.10 74.02
C TYR A 159 35.98 1.43 73.27
N CYS A 160 35.64 2.48 74.03
CA CYS A 160 35.57 3.87 73.60
C CYS A 160 36.95 4.51 73.43
N ALA A 161 36.99 5.61 72.68
CA ALA A 161 38.12 6.52 72.64
C ALA A 161 37.69 8.00 72.60
N GLU A 162 38.55 8.89 73.09
CA GLU A 162 38.40 10.34 73.17
C GLU A 162 39.67 10.99 72.58
N ALA A 163 39.52 12.04 71.76
CA ALA A 163 40.64 12.62 71.01
C ALA A 163 41.41 13.69 71.82
N ILE A 164 42.73 13.73 71.66
CA ILE A 164 43.61 14.69 72.34
C ILE A 164 43.53 16.07 71.65
N SER A 165 43.53 17.16 72.43
CA SER A 165 43.41 18.55 71.93
C SER A 165 44.62 19.43 72.28
N ASP A 166 45.36 19.89 71.28
CA ASP A 166 46.58 20.70 71.44
C ASP A 166 46.31 22.21 71.61
N VAL A 167 46.80 22.82 72.70
CA VAL A 167 46.68 24.29 72.95
C VAL A 167 47.90 24.84 73.73
N LYS A 168 48.58 25.86 73.15
CA LYS A 168 49.71 26.69 73.69
C LYS A 168 51.07 25.96 73.78
N LEU A 169 52.22 26.60 73.52
CA LEU A 169 52.61 28.02 73.70
C LEU A 169 53.30 28.66 72.46
N HIS A 170 53.41 30.00 72.46
CA HIS A 170 54.12 30.80 71.44
C HIS A 170 55.41 31.45 71.96
N THR A 171 56.38 31.66 71.05
CA THR A 171 57.42 32.70 71.11
C THR A 171 57.74 33.15 69.67
N CYS A 172 57.63 34.45 69.35
CA CYS A 172 57.89 34.96 67.98
C CYS A 172 59.38 34.79 67.60
N GLY A 173 59.65 34.43 66.34
CA GLY A 173 60.99 34.13 65.81
C GLY A 173 61.71 35.33 65.19
N PRO A 174 62.98 35.17 64.76
CA PRO A 174 63.78 36.27 64.21
C PRO A 174 63.28 36.69 62.81
N GLY A 175 62.42 37.71 62.76
CA GLY A 175 61.92 38.30 61.50
C GLY A 175 60.79 39.33 61.65
N GLU A 176 60.13 39.39 62.81
CA GLU A 176 58.91 40.19 63.03
C GLU A 176 59.14 41.33 64.03
N ILE A 177 58.33 42.39 63.95
CA ILE A 177 58.38 43.57 64.84
C ILE A 177 56.99 43.80 65.43
N GLU A 178 56.95 44.09 66.73
CA GLU A 178 55.73 44.33 67.50
C GLU A 178 55.39 45.82 67.55
N ILE A 179 54.15 46.19 67.19
CA ILE A 179 53.59 47.53 67.44
C ILE A 179 52.13 47.36 67.89
N GLY A 180 51.86 47.65 69.16
CA GLY A 180 50.49 47.66 69.73
C GLY A 180 50.01 46.35 70.35
N GLY A 181 50.80 45.26 70.27
CA GLY A 181 50.52 43.97 70.93
C GLY A 181 50.43 42.76 69.99
N ASP A 182 50.55 42.97 68.67
CA ASP A 182 50.58 41.91 67.65
C ASP A 182 52.00 41.79 67.03
N CYS A 183 52.49 40.55 66.88
CA CYS A 183 53.63 40.24 66.00
C CYS A 183 53.12 40.25 64.54
N ILE A 184 53.65 41.12 63.67
CA ILE A 184 53.26 41.18 62.25
C ILE A 184 54.41 40.69 61.35
N GLY A 185 54.31 39.44 60.94
CA GLY A 185 54.91 38.93 59.70
C GLY A 185 54.08 39.30 58.46
N TRP A 186 54.62 39.08 57.25
CA TRP A 186 53.85 39.29 56.01
C TRP A 186 52.57 38.44 55.98
N LEU A 187 51.48 39.00 55.44
CA LEU A 187 50.19 38.30 55.36
C LEU A 187 50.33 36.98 54.59
N SER A 188 50.34 35.88 55.35
CA SER A 188 49.98 34.56 54.84
C SER A 188 48.47 34.56 54.62
N THR A 189 48.03 35.10 53.47
CA THR A 189 46.65 34.98 53.02
C THR A 189 46.30 33.50 52.92
N VAL A 190 45.30 33.07 53.70
CA VAL A 190 44.72 31.74 53.52
C VAL A 190 44.06 31.75 52.15
N SER A 191 44.74 31.16 51.17
CA SER A 191 44.19 30.95 49.84
C SER A 191 42.88 30.17 49.99
N PRO A 192 41.76 30.63 49.38
CA PRO A 192 40.54 29.84 49.40
C PRO A 192 40.81 28.45 48.79
N PRO A 193 40.12 27.40 49.27
CA PRO A 193 40.31 26.06 48.73
C PRO A 193 40.06 26.04 47.21
N PRO A 194 40.79 25.23 46.42
CA PRO A 194 40.50 25.05 45.01
C PRO A 194 39.02 24.65 44.85
N PRO A 195 38.31 25.20 43.84
CA PRO A 195 36.90 24.89 43.61
C PRO A 195 36.70 23.40 43.29
N PRO A 196 35.49 22.84 43.54
CA PRO A 196 35.18 21.47 43.21
C PRO A 196 35.21 21.24 41.69
N GLY A 197 35.29 19.96 41.27
CA GLY A 197 34.99 19.59 39.90
C GLY A 197 33.56 20.00 39.52
N SER A 198 33.31 20.22 38.23
CA SER A 198 32.00 20.68 37.72
C SER A 198 30.87 19.75 38.17
N PRO A 199 29.90 20.21 38.98
CA PRO A 199 28.87 19.31 39.48
C PRO A 199 28.01 18.74 38.37
N LYS A 200 27.63 17.47 38.53
CA LYS A 200 26.77 16.74 37.60
C LYS A 200 25.49 16.34 38.32
N VAL A 201 24.35 16.78 37.77
CA VAL A 201 23.03 16.31 38.20
C VAL A 201 22.70 15.01 37.45
N THR A 202 22.17 14.06 38.18
CA THR A 202 21.75 12.71 37.76
C THR A 202 20.44 12.37 38.48
N VAL A 203 19.76 11.29 38.09
CA VAL A 203 18.48 10.89 38.68
C VAL A 203 18.53 9.44 39.15
N GLU A 204 18.09 9.22 40.37
CA GLU A 204 18.03 7.92 41.04
C GLU A 204 16.58 7.63 41.45
N LEU A 205 16.15 6.37 41.33
CA LEU A 205 14.84 5.89 41.75
C LEU A 205 15.02 5.05 43.03
N VAL A 206 14.35 5.43 44.10
CA VAL A 206 14.44 4.76 45.42
C VAL A 206 13.02 4.59 45.94
N ASP A 207 12.60 3.35 46.20
CA ASP A 207 11.29 3.00 46.78
C ASP A 207 10.11 3.74 46.13
N SER A 208 10.11 3.76 44.78
CA SER A 208 9.16 4.46 43.89
C SER A 208 9.14 6.00 43.96
N GLN A 209 10.02 6.63 44.75
CA GLN A 209 10.29 8.07 44.74
C GLN A 209 11.48 8.41 43.81
N VAL A 210 11.43 9.58 43.18
CA VAL A 210 12.43 10.07 42.22
C VAL A 210 13.29 11.15 42.88
N PHE A 211 14.61 10.98 42.88
CA PHE A 211 15.56 11.93 43.45
C PHE A 211 16.55 12.44 42.40
N CYS A 212 16.70 13.76 42.32
CA CYS A 212 17.79 14.42 41.62
C CYS A 212 19.03 14.40 42.52
N ARG A 213 20.10 13.74 42.06
CA ARG A 213 21.40 13.69 42.74
C ARG A 213 22.40 14.61 42.06
N CYS A 214 22.89 15.60 42.79
CA CYS A 214 24.04 16.41 42.38
C CYS A 214 25.31 15.82 43.00
N ALA A 215 26.33 15.52 42.20
CA ALA A 215 27.63 15.03 42.67
C ALA A 215 28.81 15.72 41.95
N PHE A 216 29.96 15.82 42.60
CA PHE A 216 31.16 16.49 42.07
C PHE A 216 32.46 15.83 42.53
N ASP A 217 33.53 15.99 41.75
CA ASP A 217 34.87 15.54 42.13
C ASP A 217 35.49 16.49 43.16
N VAL A 218 36.09 15.93 44.21
CA VAL A 218 36.75 16.70 45.29
C VAL A 218 38.26 16.81 45.00
N PRO A 219 38.85 18.02 44.94
CA PRO A 219 40.29 18.18 44.78
C PRO A 219 41.06 17.56 45.96
N PRO A 220 42.21 16.91 45.74
CA PRO A 220 43.01 16.33 46.82
C PRO A 220 43.55 17.45 47.73
N MET A 221 43.09 17.47 48.98
CA MET A 221 43.44 18.45 50.00
C MET A 221 43.74 17.80 51.34
N ASN A 222 44.66 18.40 52.11
CA ASN A 222 45.06 17.93 53.43
C ASN A 222 44.18 18.45 54.57
N ASN A 223 43.26 19.38 54.28
CA ASN A 223 42.43 20.07 55.28
C ASN A 223 41.02 19.48 55.30
N SER A 224 40.36 19.51 56.47
CA SER A 224 38.97 19.10 56.59
C SER A 224 38.05 20.17 55.98
N VAL A 225 37.34 19.80 54.91
CA VAL A 225 36.46 20.68 54.14
C VAL A 225 35.00 20.26 54.25
N GLY A 226 34.11 21.24 54.14
CA GLY A 226 32.67 21.05 53.94
C GLY A 226 32.26 21.60 52.57
N PHE A 227 31.08 21.18 52.11
CA PHE A 227 30.51 21.60 50.83
C PHE A 227 29.24 22.40 51.08
N LEU A 228 29.13 23.59 50.49
CA LEU A 228 27.89 24.36 50.43
C LEU A 228 27.27 24.09 49.06
N ILE A 229 26.07 23.52 49.06
CA ILE A 229 25.36 23.11 47.85
C ILE A 229 24.05 23.92 47.76
N ALA A 230 23.87 24.65 46.67
CA ALA A 230 22.63 25.40 46.40
C ALA A 230 21.99 24.89 45.10
N TRP A 231 20.78 24.34 45.26
CA TRP A 231 19.89 23.93 44.18
C TRP A 231 19.05 25.11 43.71
N SER A 232 18.98 25.29 42.40
CA SER A 232 18.11 26.28 41.76
C SER A 232 17.43 25.70 40.53
N ARG A 233 16.33 26.32 40.10
CA ARG A 233 15.66 26.00 38.83
C ARG A 233 15.56 27.22 37.93
N PHE A 234 15.38 26.98 36.64
CA PHE A 234 14.98 27.99 35.67
C PHE A 234 13.49 27.78 35.37
N SER A 235 12.67 28.74 35.81
CA SER A 235 11.23 28.75 35.57
C SER A 235 10.92 29.05 34.09
N SER A 236 9.71 28.73 33.63
CA SER A 236 9.27 28.97 32.24
C SER A 236 9.18 30.46 31.84
N GLN A 237 9.36 31.38 32.80
CA GLN A 237 9.51 32.83 32.57
C GLN A 237 10.98 33.29 32.47
N GLU A 238 11.93 32.36 32.29
CA GLU A 238 13.38 32.58 32.30
C GLU A 238 13.95 33.18 33.60
N ILE A 239 13.22 33.06 34.70
CA ILE A 239 13.66 33.46 36.03
C ILE A 239 14.36 32.28 36.71
N LYS A 240 15.59 32.52 37.21
CA LYS A 240 16.33 31.57 38.03
C LYS A 240 15.94 31.72 39.50
N GLU A 241 15.38 30.67 40.09
CA GLU A 241 14.89 30.62 41.47
C GLU A 241 15.77 29.66 42.29
N GLU A 242 16.25 30.07 43.47
CA GLU A 242 16.90 29.16 44.42
C GLU A 242 15.84 28.37 45.20
N LEU A 243 15.98 27.05 45.26
CA LEU A 243 15.01 26.13 45.88
C LEU A 243 15.45 25.67 47.27
N ARG A 244 16.75 25.36 47.43
CA ARG A 244 17.32 24.80 48.66
C ARG A 244 18.83 25.00 48.68
N GLN A 245 19.33 25.63 49.73
CA GLN A 245 20.75 25.67 50.06
C GLN A 245 21.00 24.84 51.32
N GLU A 246 22.05 24.02 51.30
CA GLU A 246 22.46 23.18 52.43
C GLU A 246 23.98 23.07 52.54
N SER A 247 24.46 22.75 53.74
CA SER A 247 25.86 22.39 53.97
C SER A 247 25.98 20.91 54.30
N THR A 248 26.95 20.23 53.69
CA THR A 248 27.15 18.78 53.81
C THR A 248 28.63 18.42 53.88
N LEU A 249 28.93 17.24 54.43
CA LEU A 249 30.26 16.63 54.43
C LEU A 249 30.43 15.60 53.30
N GLN A 250 29.37 15.33 52.53
CA GLN A 250 29.37 14.41 51.40
C GLN A 250 29.59 15.17 50.10
N ALA A 251 30.30 14.58 49.14
CA ALA A 251 30.53 15.16 47.81
C ALA A 251 29.29 15.10 46.88
N PHE A 252 28.10 15.04 47.47
CA PHE A 252 26.82 15.01 46.76
C PHE A 252 25.65 15.50 47.64
N SER A 253 24.54 15.84 46.99
CA SER A 253 23.25 16.20 47.59
C SER A 253 22.11 15.47 46.85
N LEU A 254 20.98 15.29 47.52
CA LEU A 254 19.74 14.71 46.98
C LEU A 254 18.57 15.69 47.13
N LEU A 255 17.78 15.84 46.07
CA LEU A 255 16.58 16.66 46.02
C LEU A 255 15.42 15.82 45.45
N GLU A 256 14.36 15.66 46.23
CA GLU A 256 13.16 14.92 45.82
C GLU A 256 12.39 15.67 44.72
N LEU A 257 11.92 14.94 43.71
CA LEU A 257 11.09 15.49 42.64
C LEU A 257 9.61 15.32 43.04
N ASP A 258 9.07 16.36 43.68
CA ASP A 258 7.79 16.33 44.41
C ASP A 258 6.56 16.80 43.61
N GLY A 259 6.74 17.35 42.41
CA GLY A 259 5.68 17.95 41.60
C GLY A 259 5.19 19.33 42.09
N ILE A 260 5.69 19.82 43.22
CA ILE A 260 5.25 21.06 43.87
C ILE A 260 6.33 22.12 43.74
N ASN A 261 7.51 21.85 44.31
CA ASN A 261 8.71 22.68 44.26
C ASN A 261 9.50 22.44 42.96
N LEU A 262 9.51 21.21 42.45
CA LEU A 262 10.09 20.85 41.15
C LEU A 262 9.05 20.21 40.25
N ARG A 263 8.95 20.67 39.00
CA ARG A 263 7.97 20.19 38.03
C ARG A 263 8.66 19.61 36.81
N LEU A 264 7.99 18.67 36.14
CA LEU A 264 8.45 18.22 34.84
C LEU A 264 8.35 19.38 33.83
N GLY A 265 9.41 19.60 33.06
CA GLY A 265 9.69 20.80 32.27
C GLY A 265 10.78 21.71 32.86
N ASP A 266 10.99 21.71 34.19
CA ASP A 266 11.98 22.59 34.83
C ASP A 266 13.43 22.21 34.41
N LYS A 267 14.29 23.23 34.22
CA LYS A 267 15.75 23.05 34.14
C LYS A 267 16.36 23.28 35.53
N ILE A 268 16.91 22.21 36.10
CA ILE A 268 17.48 22.14 37.44
C ILE A 268 19.00 22.38 37.37
N PHE A 269 19.51 23.22 38.26
CA PHE A 269 20.92 23.54 38.41
C PHE A 269 21.36 23.27 39.84
N CYS A 270 22.58 22.77 40.00
CA CYS A 270 23.23 22.60 41.29
C CYS A 270 24.54 23.38 41.27
N SER A 271 24.73 24.27 42.24
CA SER A 271 26.02 24.92 42.46
C SER A 271 26.67 24.40 43.74
N ALA A 272 27.99 24.21 43.71
CA ALA A 272 28.76 23.74 44.84
C ALA A 272 29.99 24.64 45.09
N SER A 273 30.19 25.08 46.32
CA SER A 273 31.46 25.65 46.79
C SER A 273 32.04 24.80 47.92
N ILE A 274 33.36 24.88 48.08
CA ILE A 274 34.10 24.23 49.17
C ILE A 274 34.41 25.29 50.23
N PHE A 275 34.15 24.99 51.50
CA PHE A 275 34.56 25.82 52.63
C PHE A 275 35.46 25.04 53.59
N LEU A 276 36.37 25.74 54.27
CA LEU A 276 37.18 25.14 55.33
C LEU A 276 36.33 25.01 56.60
N LEU A 277 36.23 23.80 57.18
CA LEU A 277 35.45 23.58 58.40
C LEU A 277 35.95 24.41 59.59
N GLU A 278 37.22 24.78 59.58
CA GLU A 278 37.88 25.63 60.58
C GLU A 278 37.59 27.13 60.38
N LYS A 279 37.16 27.56 59.18
CA LYS A 279 36.77 28.95 58.84
C LYS A 279 35.70 28.96 57.72
N PRO A 280 34.40 28.82 58.05
CA PRO A 280 33.31 28.77 57.07
C PRO A 280 33.17 30.01 56.17
N ASP A 281 33.71 31.16 56.59
CA ASP A 281 33.76 32.39 55.79
C ASP A 281 34.78 32.32 54.63
N VAL A 282 35.71 31.36 54.67
CA VAL A 282 36.73 31.16 53.63
C VAL A 282 36.27 30.06 52.68
N GLN A 283 35.61 30.48 51.61
CA GLN A 283 35.00 29.61 50.61
C GLN A 283 35.70 29.69 49.25
N SER A 284 35.62 28.61 48.46
CA SER A 284 35.95 28.64 47.03
C SER A 284 34.92 29.46 46.27
N ILE A 285 35.26 29.81 45.02
CA ILE A 285 34.24 30.19 44.03
C ILE A 285 33.27 29.00 43.88
N ALA A 286 31.97 29.27 43.82
CA ALA A 286 30.96 28.25 43.54
C ALA A 286 31.01 27.83 42.06
N VAL A 287 31.00 26.52 41.80
CA VAL A 287 30.94 25.96 40.45
C VAL A 287 29.54 25.43 40.21
N GLU A 288 28.94 25.85 39.09
CA GLU A 288 27.58 25.45 38.70
C GLU A 288 27.59 24.25 37.75
N SER A 289 26.61 23.36 37.92
CA SER A 289 26.34 22.26 36.99
C SER A 289 25.85 22.77 35.63
N GLN A 290 25.97 21.93 34.61
CA GLN A 290 25.11 22.10 33.44
C GLN A 290 23.63 21.90 33.85
N GLY A 291 22.72 22.63 33.20
CA GLY A 291 21.29 22.57 33.52
C GLY A 291 20.67 21.23 33.12
N PHE A 292 20.24 20.46 34.12
CA PHE A 292 19.56 19.19 33.92
C PHE A 292 18.06 19.43 33.76
N PHE A 293 17.51 19.07 32.60
CA PHE A 293 16.06 19.14 32.36
C PHE A 293 15.40 17.89 32.92
N ALA A 294 14.38 18.06 33.75
CA ALA A 294 13.56 16.96 34.26
C ALA A 294 12.28 16.84 33.43
N GLY A 295 12.12 15.79 32.62
CA GLY A 295 10.89 15.57 31.86
C GLY A 295 11.10 14.77 30.57
N ILE A 296 10.23 14.99 29.59
CA ILE A 296 10.30 14.37 28.27
C ILE A 296 10.70 15.41 27.24
N ARG A 297 11.60 15.04 26.34
CA ARG A 297 12.06 15.85 25.21
C ARG A 297 11.68 15.20 23.90
N LEU A 298 11.10 15.99 23.00
CA LEU A 298 10.98 15.66 21.59
C LEU A 298 12.23 16.18 20.87
N LYS A 299 12.91 15.31 20.11
CA LYS A 299 14.09 15.62 19.31
C LYS A 299 13.86 15.19 17.85
N PRO A 300 13.56 16.12 16.94
CA PRO A 300 13.55 15.82 15.52
C PRO A 300 14.97 15.53 15.03
N GLU A 301 15.08 14.78 13.94
CA GLU A 301 16.33 14.61 13.20
C GLU A 301 16.69 15.88 12.42
N LEU A 302 15.69 16.50 11.79
CA LEU A 302 15.79 17.80 11.11
C LEU A 302 14.56 18.66 11.40
N SER A 303 14.77 19.91 11.83
CA SER A 303 13.71 20.91 12.02
C SER A 303 13.22 21.54 10.72
N THR A 304 13.87 21.26 9.60
CA THR A 304 13.48 21.73 8.27
C THR A 304 13.60 20.59 7.27
N ILE A 305 12.48 20.25 6.64
CA ILE A 305 12.34 19.16 5.68
C ILE A 305 11.70 19.67 4.39
N SER A 306 11.50 18.81 3.40
CA SER A 306 10.91 19.14 2.09
C SER A 306 9.81 18.14 1.73
N GLU A 307 8.94 18.50 0.79
CA GLU A 307 7.96 17.58 0.16
C GLU A 307 8.63 16.60 -0.83
N ASP A 308 9.77 16.02 -0.45
CA ASP A 308 10.60 15.14 -1.29
C ASP A 308 10.45 13.66 -0.90
N GLY A 309 9.34 13.30 -0.23
CA GLY A 309 8.99 11.94 0.15
C GLY A 309 9.93 11.26 1.17
N LYS A 310 10.79 12.02 1.85
CA LYS A 310 11.76 11.46 2.81
C LYS A 310 11.17 11.30 4.22
N GLU A 311 11.40 10.12 4.78
CA GLU A 311 11.10 9.80 6.17
C GLU A 311 12.21 10.32 7.11
N TYR A 312 11.84 10.92 8.26
CA TYR A 312 12.76 11.45 9.26
C TYR A 312 12.42 10.93 10.66
N GLN A 313 13.41 10.74 11.54
CA GLN A 313 13.19 10.17 12.88
C GLN A 313 12.94 11.24 13.95
N LEU A 314 11.76 11.22 14.57
CA LEU A 314 11.46 11.92 15.81
C LEU A 314 11.77 11.01 17.01
N ARG A 315 12.82 11.35 17.77
CA ARG A 315 13.15 10.68 19.03
C ARG A 315 12.41 11.34 20.18
N VAL A 316 11.80 10.52 21.01
CA VAL A 316 11.14 10.92 22.26
C VAL A 316 11.96 10.35 23.40
N GLU A 317 12.54 11.20 24.24
CA GLU A 317 13.44 10.80 25.33
C GLU A 317 12.91 11.30 26.69
N SER A 318 12.82 10.42 27.68
CA SER A 318 12.60 10.81 29.08
C SER A 318 13.92 10.86 29.84
N THR A 319 14.18 11.98 30.51
CA THR A 319 15.30 12.14 31.46
C THR A 319 14.95 11.65 32.88
N ILE A 320 13.69 11.27 33.11
CA ILE A 320 13.17 10.78 34.39
C ILE A 320 12.74 9.31 34.25
N PRO A 321 12.98 8.43 35.25
CA PRO A 321 12.47 7.07 35.23
C PRO A 321 10.95 7.01 35.08
N ILE A 322 10.45 6.07 34.28
CA ILE A 322 9.01 5.81 34.21
C ILE A 322 8.62 5.03 35.48
N VAL A 323 7.58 5.50 36.17
CA VAL A 323 7.09 4.94 37.44
C VAL A 323 5.59 4.71 37.29
N CYS A 324 5.13 3.52 37.69
CA CYS A 324 3.74 3.08 37.63
C CYS A 324 3.26 2.57 38.98
N SER A 325 1.94 2.48 39.15
CA SER A 325 1.29 1.77 40.26
C SER A 325 1.56 0.25 40.15
N GLU A 326 1.60 -0.46 41.28
CA GLU A 326 2.03 -1.88 41.38
C GLU A 326 1.06 -2.90 40.75
N PHE A 327 -0.07 -2.46 40.18
CA PHE A 327 -1.20 -3.32 39.80
C PHE A 327 -1.37 -3.53 38.28
N SER A 328 -0.30 -3.43 37.48
CA SER A 328 -0.36 -3.61 36.02
C SER A 328 0.29 -4.92 35.53
N ASP A 329 -0.53 -5.90 35.14
CA ASP A 329 -0.08 -7.16 34.50
C ASP A 329 0.55 -6.95 33.11
N GLN A 330 0.41 -5.76 32.52
CA GLN A 330 1.13 -5.33 31.33
C GLN A 330 2.27 -4.39 31.74
N GLY A 331 3.48 -4.63 31.24
CA GLY A 331 4.71 -3.98 31.73
C GLY A 331 4.64 -2.44 31.77
N CYS A 332 5.15 -1.85 32.87
CA CYS A 332 5.05 -0.42 33.16
C CYS A 332 5.50 0.45 31.98
N LYS A 333 4.58 1.32 31.53
CA LYS A 333 4.77 2.30 30.47
C LYS A 333 3.90 3.54 30.71
N ILE A 334 4.27 4.66 30.10
CA ILE A 334 3.36 5.79 29.86
C ILE A 334 3.13 5.97 28.36
N SER A 335 1.89 6.22 27.98
CA SER A 335 1.49 6.42 26.58
C SER A 335 1.29 7.91 26.29
N LEU A 336 2.18 8.48 25.51
CA LEU A 336 2.08 9.83 24.96
C LEU A 336 1.16 9.81 23.74
N ARG A 337 0.37 10.88 23.56
CA ARG A 337 -0.47 11.06 22.37
C ARG A 337 -0.05 12.34 21.65
N LEU A 338 0.52 12.19 20.46
CA LEU A 338 1.02 13.29 19.63
C LEU A 338 -0.13 13.98 18.91
N ARG A 339 0.05 15.29 18.65
CA ARG A 339 -0.82 16.10 17.79
C ARG A 339 0.00 16.98 16.86
N THR A 340 -0.47 17.14 15.63
CA THR A 340 0.01 18.15 14.68
C THR A 340 -0.90 19.38 14.76
N ILE A 341 -0.31 20.57 14.93
CA ILE A 341 -1.02 21.85 14.95
C ILE A 341 -0.34 22.78 13.95
N GLU A 342 -1.10 23.46 13.09
CA GLU A 342 -0.56 24.40 12.12
C GLU A 342 -0.68 25.85 12.61
N GLN A 343 0.18 26.73 12.09
CA GLN A 343 0.19 28.12 12.52
C GLN A 343 -1.06 28.90 12.06
N VAL A 344 -1.58 29.73 12.97
CA VAL A 344 -2.87 30.41 12.85
C VAL A 344 -2.93 31.24 11.56
N GLY A 345 -3.94 30.95 10.73
CA GLY A 345 -4.16 31.61 9.44
C GLY A 345 -3.96 30.71 8.22
N LYS A 346 -3.25 29.57 8.33
CA LYS A 346 -3.11 28.58 7.24
C LYS A 346 -4.08 27.38 7.33
N GLU A 347 -5.00 27.32 8.30
CA GLU A 347 -5.91 26.19 8.61
C GLU A 347 -6.79 25.67 7.44
N HIS A 348 -6.90 26.39 6.32
CA HIS A 348 -7.69 25.99 5.14
C HIS A 348 -6.86 25.24 4.08
N LEU A 349 -5.52 25.23 4.20
CA LEU A 349 -4.57 24.65 3.23
C LEU A 349 -4.34 23.13 3.43
N GLY A 350 -5.31 22.39 3.97
CA GLY A 350 -5.16 20.95 4.20
C GLY A 350 -4.11 20.61 5.27
N LEU A 351 -3.31 19.57 5.02
CA LEU A 351 -2.36 18.98 5.96
C LEU A 351 -0.92 19.12 5.47
N ASN A 352 -0.03 19.64 6.31
CA ASN A 352 1.39 19.83 5.99
C ASN A 352 2.35 18.74 6.50
N LEU A 353 1.98 18.00 7.56
CA LEU A 353 2.89 17.06 8.23
C LEU A 353 2.18 15.77 8.69
N ALA A 354 2.80 14.62 8.45
CA ALA A 354 2.29 13.32 8.86
C ALA A 354 3.21 12.58 9.84
N LEU A 355 2.61 11.71 10.67
CA LEU A 355 3.30 10.87 11.66
C LEU A 355 2.94 9.40 11.44
N SER A 356 3.93 8.51 11.56
CA SER A 356 3.74 7.04 11.47
C SER A 356 3.02 6.42 12.68
N SER A 357 2.85 7.20 13.76
CA SER A 357 1.95 6.90 14.87
C SER A 357 1.59 8.19 15.62
N CYS A 358 0.31 8.35 15.98
CA CYS A 358 -0.13 9.38 16.93
C CYS A 358 0.07 8.99 18.40
N HIS A 359 0.63 7.80 18.68
CA HIS A 359 0.83 7.26 20.03
C HIS A 359 2.27 6.77 20.22
N VAL A 360 2.88 7.09 21.36
CA VAL A 360 4.26 6.72 21.70
C VAL A 360 4.31 6.18 23.12
N ASP A 361 4.70 4.92 23.26
CA ASP A 361 4.86 4.27 24.56
C ASP A 361 6.31 4.41 25.06
N LEU A 362 6.50 5.02 26.22
CA LEU A 362 7.77 5.02 26.95
C LEU A 362 7.71 3.98 28.08
N TYR A 363 8.53 2.94 27.96
CA TYR A 363 8.59 1.83 28.91
C TYR A 363 9.53 2.12 30.09
N GLN A 364 9.27 1.48 31.22
CA GLN A 364 10.18 1.48 32.37
C GLN A 364 11.49 0.75 32.05
N ASN A 365 12.59 1.26 32.61
CA ASN A 365 13.94 0.76 32.44
C ASN A 365 14.68 0.87 33.78
N SER A 366 15.53 -0.11 34.10
CA SER A 366 16.14 -0.25 35.44
C SER A 366 17.30 0.73 35.72
N SER A 367 17.78 1.48 34.73
CA SER A 367 18.90 2.40 34.90
C SER A 367 18.95 3.47 33.81
N CYS A 368 19.20 4.73 34.17
CA CYS A 368 19.32 5.85 33.22
C CYS A 368 20.74 5.96 32.64
N SER A 369 20.93 5.49 31.41
CA SER A 369 22.20 5.63 30.68
C SER A 369 22.37 7.05 30.14
N ASN A 370 23.49 7.72 30.46
CA ASN A 370 23.84 9.07 29.98
C ASN A 370 22.76 10.16 30.20
N GLY A 371 21.89 9.99 31.20
CA GLY A 371 20.80 10.93 31.50
C GLY A 371 19.52 10.71 30.67
N ILE A 372 19.45 9.61 29.90
CA ILE A 372 18.22 9.12 29.28
C ILE A 372 17.78 7.88 30.05
N CYS A 373 16.56 7.90 30.57
CA CYS A 373 15.97 6.79 31.33
C CYS A 373 15.12 5.89 30.42
N SER A 374 14.27 6.48 29.58
CA SER A 374 13.45 5.78 28.60
C SER A 374 13.47 6.54 27.27
N HIS A 375 13.33 5.84 26.15
CA HIS A 375 13.25 6.45 24.83
C HIS A 375 12.37 5.63 23.89
N ALA A 376 11.80 6.32 22.89
CA ALA A 376 11.06 5.74 21.78
C ALA A 376 11.29 6.58 20.51
N ALA A 377 10.84 6.08 19.37
CA ALA A 377 10.95 6.77 18.09
C ALA A 377 9.64 6.69 17.30
N VAL A 378 9.34 7.76 16.57
CA VAL A 378 8.27 7.86 15.56
C VAL A 378 8.90 8.42 14.30
N TYR A 379 8.51 7.95 13.13
CA TYR A 379 8.89 8.57 11.86
C TYR A 379 7.88 9.64 11.45
N TYR A 380 8.37 10.77 10.96
CA TYR A 380 7.59 11.86 10.40
C TYR A 380 8.00 12.11 8.94
N THR A 381 7.08 12.64 8.15
CA THR A 381 7.32 13.09 6.77
C THR A 381 6.56 14.39 6.53
N ALA A 382 7.04 15.19 5.58
CA ALA A 382 6.19 16.18 4.94
C ALA A 382 5.01 15.48 4.27
N MET A 383 3.85 16.12 4.28
CA MET A 383 2.77 15.76 3.37
C MET A 383 3.16 16.20 1.97
N THR A 384 2.83 15.43 0.93
CA THR A 384 2.87 15.93 -0.45
C THR A 384 1.45 16.15 -0.94
N ASP A 385 1.05 17.42 -1.07
CA ASP A 385 -0.29 17.80 -1.55
C ASP A 385 -0.33 18.37 -2.98
N PHE A 386 0.86 18.62 -3.56
CA PHE A 386 1.11 19.10 -4.92
C PHE A 386 0.65 20.55 -5.19
N SER A 387 0.36 21.34 -4.16
CA SER A 387 -0.03 22.75 -4.27
C SER A 387 1.13 23.68 -3.87
N MET A 388 1.44 24.69 -4.69
CA MET A 388 2.49 25.67 -4.40
C MET A 388 2.03 26.72 -3.38
N ASP A 389 1.95 26.36 -2.10
CA ASP A 389 1.47 27.25 -1.03
C ASP A 389 2.58 27.96 -0.22
N GLY A 390 3.84 27.55 -0.42
CA GLY A 390 5.04 28.11 0.19
C GLY A 390 5.27 27.76 1.68
N ASP A 391 6.46 27.19 1.95
CA ASP A 391 7.17 27.13 3.24
C ASP A 391 6.30 27.19 4.52
N ARG A 392 5.67 26.07 4.88
CA ARG A 392 4.79 25.94 6.07
C ARG A 392 5.53 25.53 7.35
N VAL A 393 4.94 25.85 8.50
CA VAL A 393 5.43 25.43 9.82
C VAL A 393 4.31 24.73 10.58
N THR A 394 4.60 23.53 11.07
CA THR A 394 3.69 22.70 11.87
C THR A 394 4.35 22.38 13.20
N ASP A 395 3.63 22.62 14.28
CA ASP A 395 4.04 22.30 15.64
C ASP A 395 3.60 20.88 16.00
N ILE A 396 4.57 20.02 16.35
CA ILE A 396 4.29 18.74 16.99
C ILE A 396 4.15 18.99 18.49
N THR A 397 2.97 18.69 19.00
CA THR A 397 2.56 18.87 20.39
C THR A 397 2.15 17.52 21.00
N VAL A 398 1.95 17.47 22.31
CA VAL A 398 1.50 16.27 23.02
C VAL A 398 0.25 16.60 23.83
N GLU A 399 -0.74 15.70 23.86
CA GLU A 399 -1.87 15.83 24.78
C GLU A 399 -1.41 15.69 26.24
N PRO A 400 -2.11 16.31 27.22
CA PRO A 400 -1.81 16.13 28.64
C PRO A 400 -1.80 14.65 29.01
N ILE A 401 -0.69 14.17 29.56
CA ILE A 401 -0.47 12.75 29.80
C ILE A 401 -1.49 12.22 30.82
N ALA A 402 -2.22 11.17 30.46
CA ALA A 402 -3.07 10.43 31.38
C ALA A 402 -2.25 9.32 32.06
N SER A 403 -2.05 9.43 33.37
CA SER A 403 -1.32 8.46 34.17
C SER A 403 -1.90 8.40 35.59
N GLU A 404 -1.82 7.23 36.24
CA GLU A 404 -2.15 7.11 37.67
C GLU A 404 -1.09 7.76 38.57
N HIS A 405 0.13 7.95 38.06
CA HIS A 405 1.25 8.48 38.83
C HIS A 405 1.30 10.02 38.77
N PHE A 406 1.27 10.67 39.93
CA PHE A 406 1.12 12.13 40.09
C PHE A 406 2.15 12.98 39.33
N LEU A 407 3.38 12.48 39.14
CA LEU A 407 4.41 13.17 38.35
C LEU A 407 4.05 13.30 36.86
N TRP A 408 3.32 12.32 36.33
CA TRP A 408 3.03 12.22 34.90
C TRP A 408 1.62 12.72 34.55
N ASP A 409 0.67 12.66 35.48
CA ASP A 409 -0.70 13.18 35.29
C ASP A 409 -0.71 14.66 34.87
N LYS A 410 -1.33 14.95 33.72
CA LYS A 410 -1.45 16.27 33.08
C LYS A 410 -0.15 16.96 32.69
N TYR A 411 1.01 16.29 32.76
CA TYR A 411 2.25 16.84 32.21
C TYR A 411 2.14 16.99 30.68
N ILE A 412 2.64 18.11 30.16
CA ILE A 412 2.70 18.45 28.74
C ILE A 412 4.17 18.75 28.41
N PRO A 413 4.87 17.89 27.64
CA PRO A 413 6.20 18.16 27.12
C PRO A 413 6.26 19.37 26.18
N ASP A 414 7.43 20.02 26.08
CA ASP A 414 7.68 21.13 25.15
C ASP A 414 7.41 20.73 23.69
N SER A 415 6.70 21.59 22.94
CA SER A 415 6.43 21.39 21.53
C SER A 415 7.65 21.68 20.65
N ILE A 416 7.71 21.02 19.48
CA ILE A 416 8.75 21.26 18.47
C ILE A 416 8.13 21.77 17.17
N GLN A 417 8.80 22.72 16.52
CA GLN A 417 8.37 23.26 15.23
C GLN A 417 9.10 22.51 14.10
N ILE A 418 8.35 21.98 13.15
CA ILE A 418 8.89 21.43 11.90
C ILE A 418 8.51 22.39 10.77
N LYS A 419 9.51 22.92 10.08
CA LYS A 419 9.31 23.67 8.83
C LYS A 419 9.34 22.69 7.66
N VAL A 420 8.26 22.66 6.89
CA VAL A 420 8.21 21.99 5.59
C VAL A 420 8.52 23.02 4.52
N LYS A 421 9.32 22.64 3.53
CA LYS A 421 9.50 23.39 2.31
C LYS A 421 8.65 22.79 1.21
N ASP A 422 7.86 23.66 0.60
CA ASP A 422 7.23 23.47 -0.70
C ASP A 422 8.29 23.04 -1.74
N VAL A 423 7.94 22.06 -2.57
CA VAL A 423 8.76 21.58 -3.69
C VAL A 423 7.80 21.38 -4.87
N PRO A 424 8.03 22.01 -6.04
CA PRO A 424 7.06 22.02 -7.12
C PRO A 424 6.75 20.62 -7.64
N SER A 425 5.55 20.46 -8.19
CA SER A 425 5.18 19.35 -9.08
C SER A 425 4.94 19.88 -10.48
N ALA A 426 5.11 19.05 -11.51
CA ALA A 426 4.93 19.48 -12.90
C ALA A 426 4.07 18.52 -13.71
N TYR A 427 3.50 19.06 -14.78
CA TYR A 427 2.54 18.35 -15.62
C TYR A 427 3.04 18.31 -17.07
N CYS A 428 3.11 17.10 -17.61
CA CYS A 428 3.40 16.85 -19.03
C CYS A 428 2.11 16.47 -19.75
N TYR A 429 1.96 16.92 -20.99
CA TYR A 429 0.78 16.69 -21.81
C TYR A 429 1.20 16.09 -23.16
N SER A 430 0.43 15.13 -23.68
CA SER A 430 0.56 14.62 -25.05
C SER A 430 -0.83 14.47 -25.67
N PHE A 431 -1.21 15.41 -26.53
CA PHE A 431 -2.58 15.60 -27.00
C PHE A 431 -2.70 15.42 -28.52
N THR A 432 -3.90 15.03 -28.95
CA THR A 432 -4.33 14.96 -30.36
C THR A 432 -3.37 14.19 -31.27
N ASP A 433 -2.73 14.81 -32.28
CA ASP A 433 -1.71 14.17 -33.12
C ASP A 433 -0.26 14.42 -32.58
N PRO A 434 0.08 13.71 -31.49
CA PRO A 434 0.91 14.12 -30.36
C PRO A 434 1.59 15.50 -30.38
N HIS A 435 0.80 16.55 -30.19
CA HIS A 435 1.29 17.80 -29.60
C HIS A 435 1.75 17.53 -28.16
N ILE A 436 3.04 17.70 -27.88
CA ILE A 436 3.65 17.46 -26.56
C ILE A 436 3.98 18.80 -25.89
N ILE A 437 3.65 18.90 -24.61
CA ILE A 437 4.05 19.97 -23.71
C ILE A 437 4.88 19.32 -22.58
N THR A 438 6.13 19.75 -22.43
CA THR A 438 7.07 19.23 -21.41
C THR A 438 6.72 19.75 -20.00
N PHE A 439 7.35 19.16 -18.98
CA PHE A 439 7.18 19.61 -17.58
C PHE A 439 7.56 21.08 -17.38
N ASP A 440 8.64 21.54 -18.04
CA ASP A 440 9.11 22.94 -17.98
C ASP A 440 8.44 23.84 -19.06
N GLY A 441 7.46 23.31 -19.81
CA GLY A 441 6.51 24.08 -20.62
C GLY A 441 6.86 24.30 -22.09
N ARG A 442 7.97 23.72 -22.59
CA ARG A 442 8.32 23.68 -24.02
C ARG A 442 7.26 22.92 -24.80
N VAL A 443 7.00 23.33 -26.04
CA VAL A 443 5.99 22.73 -26.92
C VAL A 443 6.64 22.23 -28.21
N TYR A 444 6.31 21.01 -28.63
CA TYR A 444 6.76 20.42 -29.90
C TYR A 444 5.85 19.25 -30.31
N ASP A 445 5.95 18.80 -31.56
CA ASP A 445 5.06 17.79 -32.11
C ASP A 445 5.79 16.46 -32.35
N ASN A 446 5.21 15.33 -31.91
CA ASN A 446 5.70 13.99 -32.23
C ASN A 446 4.77 13.25 -33.20
N PHE A 447 4.90 13.58 -34.48
CA PHE A 447 4.14 12.95 -35.56
C PHE A 447 4.60 11.53 -35.95
N LYS A 448 5.54 10.90 -35.21
CA LYS A 448 6.06 9.57 -35.53
C LYS A 448 5.23 8.44 -34.92
N MET A 449 5.31 7.27 -35.55
CA MET A 449 4.59 6.06 -35.14
C MET A 449 5.53 5.08 -34.42
N GLY A 450 4.96 4.16 -33.66
CA GLY A 450 5.69 3.19 -32.82
C GLY A 450 5.61 3.51 -31.33
N THR A 451 6.47 2.88 -30.54
CA THR A 451 6.50 2.98 -29.08
C THR A 451 7.62 3.90 -28.61
N PHE A 452 7.33 4.80 -27.67
CA PHE A 452 8.28 5.78 -27.12
C PHE A 452 8.31 5.75 -25.60
N VAL A 453 9.43 6.14 -24.98
CA VAL A 453 9.49 6.45 -23.54
C VAL A 453 8.97 7.88 -23.34
N LEU A 454 7.78 8.00 -22.74
CA LEU A 454 7.15 9.30 -22.51
C LEU A 454 7.76 10.00 -21.30
N TYR A 455 7.96 9.26 -20.20
CA TYR A 455 8.51 9.77 -18.94
C TYR A 455 9.23 8.64 -18.21
N LYS A 456 10.45 8.91 -17.75
CA LYS A 456 11.29 8.05 -16.91
C LYS A 456 11.83 8.86 -15.73
N SER A 457 11.87 8.27 -14.53
CA SER A 457 12.61 8.84 -13.40
C SER A 457 14.03 8.26 -13.31
N VAL A 458 14.96 9.07 -12.83
CA VAL A 458 16.33 8.70 -12.47
C VAL A 458 16.48 8.44 -10.96
N SER A 459 15.59 8.98 -10.13
CA SER A 459 15.64 8.84 -8.66
C SER A 459 15.04 7.52 -8.15
N ARG A 460 14.07 6.96 -8.89
CA ARG A 460 13.27 5.80 -8.50
C ARG A 460 12.91 4.93 -9.71
N ASP A 461 12.45 3.70 -9.46
CA ASP A 461 12.09 2.73 -10.49
C ASP A 461 10.70 3.02 -11.08
N PHE A 462 10.60 4.13 -11.83
CA PHE A 462 9.38 4.63 -12.47
C PHE A 462 9.61 4.94 -13.96
N GLU A 463 8.81 4.36 -14.83
CA GLU A 463 8.92 4.54 -16.29
C GLU A 463 7.55 4.34 -16.98
N ILE A 464 7.30 5.14 -18.01
CA ILE A 464 6.06 5.17 -18.78
C ILE A 464 6.41 5.13 -20.26
N HIS A 465 5.88 4.14 -20.98
CA HIS A 465 5.93 4.10 -22.44
C HIS A 465 4.56 4.42 -23.03
N VAL A 466 4.54 5.02 -24.21
CA VAL A 466 3.34 5.32 -25.00
C VAL A 466 3.44 4.65 -26.37
N ARG A 467 2.32 4.09 -26.87
CA ARG A 467 2.17 3.58 -28.24
C ARG A 467 1.47 4.61 -29.11
N GLN A 468 2.04 4.87 -30.28
CA GLN A 468 1.54 5.84 -31.24
C GLN A 468 1.27 5.15 -32.60
N TRP A 469 0.00 5.10 -33.01
CA TRP A 469 -0.47 4.43 -34.24
C TRP A 469 -0.84 5.44 -35.34
N ASP A 470 -1.06 4.99 -36.58
CA ASP A 470 -1.58 5.86 -37.62
C ASP A 470 -3.07 6.19 -37.42
N CYS A 471 -3.35 7.49 -37.28
CA CYS A 471 -4.68 8.08 -37.29
C CYS A 471 -4.71 9.26 -38.29
N GLY A 472 -3.90 9.16 -39.34
CA GLY A 472 -3.84 10.12 -40.42
C GLY A 472 -5.15 10.25 -41.19
N SER A 473 -5.22 11.27 -42.04
CA SER A 473 -6.28 11.37 -43.03
C SER A 473 -5.98 10.45 -44.22
N LEU A 474 -6.92 10.31 -45.16
CA LEU A 474 -6.71 9.58 -46.42
C LEU A 474 -5.58 10.17 -47.31
N GLN A 475 -4.96 11.28 -46.92
CA GLN A 475 -3.97 12.02 -47.70
C GLN A 475 -2.69 12.36 -46.91
N TYR A 476 -2.75 12.47 -45.58
CA TYR A 476 -1.62 12.85 -44.72
C TYR A 476 -1.46 11.83 -43.57
N PRO A 477 -0.32 11.13 -43.47
CA PRO A 477 -0.04 10.25 -42.33
C PRO A 477 0.15 11.07 -41.05
N GLY A 478 -0.31 10.56 -39.91
CA GLY A 478 -0.14 11.25 -38.63
C GLY A 478 -0.46 10.38 -37.44
N SER A 479 0.41 10.38 -36.45
CA SER A 479 0.28 9.56 -35.25
C SER A 479 -0.88 9.99 -34.32
N CYS A 480 -1.37 9.07 -33.50
CA CYS A 480 -2.17 9.33 -32.29
C CYS A 480 -1.67 8.42 -31.17
N ASN A 481 -1.73 8.86 -29.92
CA ASN A 481 -1.58 7.94 -28.79
C ASN A 481 -2.75 6.92 -28.79
N CYS A 482 -2.44 5.63 -28.71
CA CYS A 482 -3.43 4.54 -28.68
C CYS A 482 -3.29 3.62 -27.46
N GLY A 483 -2.25 3.81 -26.63
CA GLY A 483 -2.08 3.09 -25.39
C GLY A 483 -0.90 3.60 -24.58
N PHE A 484 -0.90 3.31 -23.28
CA PHE A 484 0.23 3.53 -22.39
C PHE A 484 0.54 2.28 -21.55
N VAL A 485 1.79 2.14 -21.12
CA VAL A 485 2.19 1.22 -20.06
C VAL A 485 3.06 1.97 -19.07
N ALA A 486 2.67 1.92 -17.81
CA ALA A 486 3.31 2.62 -16.71
C ALA A 486 3.73 1.61 -15.63
N LYS A 487 4.95 1.79 -15.10
CA LYS A 487 5.52 0.94 -14.06
C LYS A 487 5.97 1.82 -12.89
N GLU A 488 5.67 1.39 -11.67
CA GLU A 488 6.25 1.89 -10.44
C GLU A 488 6.69 0.72 -9.57
N GLU A 489 7.98 0.63 -9.23
CA GLU A 489 8.52 -0.44 -8.37
C GLU A 489 8.16 -1.85 -8.89
N ALA A 490 7.23 -2.55 -8.25
CA ALA A 490 6.72 -3.86 -8.66
C ALA A 490 5.38 -3.81 -9.43
N ASP A 491 4.68 -2.68 -9.41
CA ASP A 491 3.35 -2.48 -9.98
C ASP A 491 3.44 -2.06 -11.46
N ILE A 492 2.75 -2.76 -12.35
CA ILE A 492 2.67 -2.45 -13.78
C ILE A 492 1.21 -2.31 -14.21
N VAL A 493 0.86 -1.17 -14.79
CA VAL A 493 -0.45 -0.89 -15.39
C VAL A 493 -0.28 -0.71 -16.90
N THR A 494 -1.03 -1.49 -17.67
CA THR A 494 -1.08 -1.41 -19.13
C THR A 494 -2.49 -1.02 -19.56
N PHE A 495 -2.61 -0.05 -20.47
CA PHE A 495 -3.86 0.35 -21.09
C PHE A 495 -3.65 0.40 -22.60
N ASP A 496 -4.25 -0.52 -23.34
CA ASP A 496 -4.04 -0.66 -24.79
C ASP A 496 -5.38 -0.62 -25.56
N MET A 497 -5.47 0.29 -26.52
CA MET A 497 -6.58 0.45 -27.46
C MET A 497 -6.14 0.26 -28.93
N CYS A 498 -4.86 -0.04 -29.18
CA CYS A 498 -4.19 -0.01 -30.49
C CYS A 498 -4.64 -1.12 -31.47
N SER A 499 -5.78 -1.77 -31.24
CA SER A 499 -6.31 -2.85 -32.08
C SER A 499 -7.44 -2.33 -32.98
N ALA A 500 -7.32 -2.58 -34.29
CA ALA A 500 -7.88 -1.77 -35.38
C ALA A 500 -9.41 -1.80 -35.63
N HIS A 501 -10.25 -1.85 -34.59
CA HIS A 501 -11.71 -1.73 -34.68
C HIS A 501 -12.24 -0.69 -33.69
N LEU A 502 -12.36 0.57 -34.15
CA LEU A 502 -12.78 1.76 -33.37
C LEU A 502 -14.13 1.61 -32.62
N TYR A 503 -14.96 0.62 -32.98
CA TYR A 503 -16.29 0.38 -32.40
C TYR A 503 -16.48 -1.04 -31.80
N GLU A 504 -15.47 -1.93 -31.86
CA GLU A 504 -15.58 -3.30 -31.31
C GLU A 504 -14.38 -3.75 -30.45
N SER A 505 -13.25 -3.01 -30.41
CA SER A 505 -12.13 -3.34 -29.52
C SER A 505 -12.51 -3.09 -28.04
N PRO A 506 -12.56 -4.12 -27.18
CA PRO A 506 -12.77 -3.89 -25.75
C PRO A 506 -11.53 -3.21 -25.16
N GLN A 507 -11.74 -2.27 -24.23
CA GLN A 507 -10.69 -1.52 -23.57
C GLN A 507 -9.84 -2.45 -22.68
N TYR A 508 -8.60 -2.74 -23.07
CA TYR A 508 -7.71 -3.62 -22.30
C TYR A 508 -6.95 -2.82 -21.24
N LEU A 509 -7.62 -2.54 -20.10
CA LEU A 509 -6.94 -2.16 -18.87
C LEU A 509 -6.48 -3.43 -18.15
N PHE A 510 -5.17 -3.60 -18.00
CA PHE A 510 -4.52 -4.75 -17.36
C PHE A 510 -3.58 -4.28 -16.26
N VAL A 511 -3.73 -4.86 -15.06
CA VAL A 511 -2.92 -4.54 -13.88
C VAL A 511 -2.16 -5.80 -13.45
N LYS A 512 -0.83 -5.72 -13.44
CA LYS A 512 0.07 -6.74 -12.88
C LYS A 512 0.72 -6.15 -11.62
N SER A 513 0.00 -6.24 -10.50
CA SER A 513 0.55 -6.01 -9.16
C SER A 513 1.09 -7.32 -8.58
N GLN A 514 2.14 -7.24 -7.76
CA GLN A 514 2.81 -8.42 -7.22
C GLN A 514 2.18 -8.95 -5.91
N ASP A 515 1.57 -8.07 -5.10
CA ASP A 515 0.99 -8.42 -3.80
C ASP A 515 -0.45 -7.89 -3.69
N SER A 516 -1.43 -8.80 -3.82
CA SER A 516 -2.88 -8.51 -3.78
C SER A 516 -3.42 -8.04 -2.42
N SER A 517 -2.52 -7.65 -1.51
CA SER A 517 -2.82 -7.13 -0.17
C SER A 517 -2.11 -5.80 0.13
N SER A 518 -1.33 -5.26 -0.81
CA SER A 518 -0.58 -4.00 -0.65
C SER A 518 -0.32 -3.27 -1.98
N SER A 519 -1.17 -3.49 -2.99
CA SER A 519 -1.12 -2.75 -4.26
C SER A 519 -1.45 -1.27 -4.03
N ASN A 520 -0.48 -0.38 -4.23
CA ASN A 520 -0.64 1.06 -3.93
C ASN A 520 -1.14 1.89 -5.13
N ILE A 521 -1.64 1.19 -6.16
CA ILE A 521 -2.28 1.77 -7.35
C ILE A 521 -3.73 2.12 -7.01
N ARG A 522 -4.20 3.28 -7.47
CA ARG A 522 -5.62 3.64 -7.44
C ARG A 522 -6.11 4.02 -8.84
N ILE A 523 -7.26 3.51 -9.25
CA ILE A 523 -7.80 3.68 -10.61
C ILE A 523 -9.21 4.28 -10.53
N THR A 524 -9.40 5.43 -11.17
CA THR A 524 -10.67 6.17 -11.15
C THR A 524 -11.22 6.42 -12.55
N GLU A 525 -12.51 6.13 -12.74
CA GLU A 525 -13.27 6.31 -13.98
C GLU A 525 -14.18 7.56 -13.92
N SER A 526 -14.11 8.43 -14.93
CA SER A 526 -14.92 9.64 -15.08
C SER A 526 -15.58 9.67 -16.45
N TYR A 527 -16.73 10.36 -16.53
CA TYR A 527 -17.49 10.63 -17.77
C TYR A 527 -17.82 9.37 -18.61
N LEU A 528 -18.37 8.32 -17.99
CA LEU A 528 -18.76 7.07 -18.68
C LEU A 528 -17.59 6.48 -19.50
N ARG A 529 -16.52 6.09 -18.81
CA ARG A 529 -15.23 5.61 -19.38
C ARG A 529 -14.44 6.57 -20.27
N ARG A 530 -14.89 7.80 -20.54
CA ARG A 530 -14.11 8.74 -21.37
C ARG A 530 -12.87 9.33 -20.68
N LYS A 531 -12.78 9.33 -19.35
CA LYS A 531 -11.60 9.84 -18.62
C LYS A 531 -11.17 8.82 -17.56
N ILE A 532 -10.01 8.20 -17.75
CA ILE A 532 -9.44 7.21 -16.82
C ILE A 532 -8.19 7.80 -16.20
N THR A 533 -8.10 7.83 -14.87
CA THR A 533 -6.87 8.25 -14.15
C THR A 533 -6.31 7.10 -13.32
N VAL A 534 -5.02 6.83 -13.49
CA VAL A 534 -4.23 5.85 -12.74
C VAL A 534 -3.26 6.62 -11.85
N TRP A 535 -3.44 6.50 -10.54
CA TRP A 535 -2.64 7.13 -9.50
C TRP A 535 -1.67 6.10 -8.89
N PHE A 536 -0.46 6.55 -8.57
CA PHE A 536 0.63 5.71 -8.04
C PHE A 536 1.03 6.08 -6.61
N SER A 537 1.83 5.24 -5.97
CA SER A 537 2.26 5.39 -4.56
C SER A 537 3.25 6.53 -4.33
N SER A 538 3.86 7.06 -5.40
CA SER A 538 4.63 8.31 -5.39
C SER A 538 3.79 9.57 -5.53
N GLY A 539 2.47 9.44 -5.74
CA GLY A 539 1.60 10.55 -6.10
C GLY A 539 1.74 11.03 -7.55
N ALA A 540 2.60 10.39 -8.34
CA ALA A 540 2.51 10.46 -9.80
C ALA A 540 1.13 9.96 -10.27
N PHE A 541 0.66 10.49 -11.40
CA PHE A 541 -0.49 9.90 -12.08
C PHE A 541 -0.32 9.98 -13.61
N ILE A 542 -1.03 9.08 -14.30
CA ILE A 542 -1.32 9.20 -15.72
C ILE A 542 -2.84 9.17 -15.94
N ARG A 543 -3.33 10.16 -16.69
CA ARG A 543 -4.73 10.29 -17.10
C ARG A 543 -4.82 10.13 -18.61
N ALA A 544 -5.74 9.29 -19.05
CA ALA A 544 -6.10 9.13 -20.45
C ALA A 544 -7.51 9.68 -20.70
N ASP A 545 -7.57 10.68 -21.57
CA ASP A 545 -8.77 11.30 -22.12
C ASP A 545 -9.09 10.59 -23.45
N LEU A 546 -10.13 9.73 -23.46
CA LEU A 546 -10.41 8.80 -24.54
C LEU A 546 -11.33 9.40 -25.61
N SER A 547 -10.98 9.15 -26.88
CA SER A 547 -11.70 9.58 -28.07
C SER A 547 -11.86 8.41 -29.05
N VAL A 548 -12.63 8.62 -30.13
CA VAL A 548 -12.76 7.65 -31.23
C VAL A 548 -11.45 7.48 -32.02
N TRP A 549 -10.56 8.48 -32.02
CA TRP A 549 -9.29 8.45 -32.77
C TRP A 549 -8.09 7.91 -31.97
N GLY A 550 -8.25 7.69 -30.66
CA GLY A 550 -7.16 7.38 -29.74
C GLY A 550 -7.38 8.02 -28.37
N MET A 551 -6.31 8.53 -27.74
CA MET A 551 -6.37 9.23 -26.46
C MET A 551 -5.47 10.47 -26.42
N SER A 552 -5.84 11.44 -25.60
CA SER A 552 -4.90 12.42 -25.06
C SER A 552 -4.38 11.95 -23.69
N LEU A 553 -3.14 12.28 -23.35
CA LEU A 553 -2.49 11.90 -22.10
C LEU A 553 -2.10 13.14 -21.28
N THR A 554 -2.39 13.10 -19.98
CA THR A 554 -1.89 14.05 -18.98
C THR A 554 -1.13 13.27 -17.90
N LEU A 555 0.08 13.72 -17.57
CA LEU A 555 0.96 13.08 -16.60
C LEU A 555 1.39 14.10 -15.55
N ARG A 556 1.45 13.70 -14.28
CA ARG A 556 2.06 14.50 -13.21
C ARG A 556 3.36 13.86 -12.72
N ALA A 557 4.45 14.61 -12.77
CA ALA A 557 5.67 14.31 -12.04
C ALA A 557 5.52 14.80 -10.58
N PRO A 558 5.67 13.91 -9.58
CA PRO A 558 5.66 14.31 -8.18
C PRO A 558 6.96 15.03 -7.81
N SER A 559 6.94 15.79 -6.73
CA SER A 559 8.03 16.66 -6.28
C SER A 559 9.36 15.92 -6.00
N LEU A 560 9.31 14.61 -5.71
CA LEU A 560 10.47 13.70 -5.62
C LEU A 560 11.26 13.57 -6.94
N ASP A 561 10.64 13.80 -8.09
CA ASP A 561 11.27 13.69 -9.41
C ASP A 561 11.80 15.02 -9.96
N TYR A 562 11.69 16.13 -9.20
CA TYR A 562 12.32 17.41 -9.53
C TYR A 562 13.82 17.23 -9.80
N ARG A 563 14.27 17.70 -10.97
CA ARG A 563 15.62 17.52 -11.57
C ARG A 563 16.06 16.06 -11.81
N ASN A 564 15.11 15.13 -11.84
CA ASN A 564 15.35 13.70 -12.00
C ASN A 564 14.46 13.04 -13.08
N THR A 565 13.84 13.81 -13.97
CA THR A 565 13.07 13.29 -15.13
C THR A 565 13.92 13.16 -16.39
N LEU A 566 13.57 12.20 -17.23
CA LEU A 566 14.03 12.05 -18.63
C LEU A 566 12.86 11.56 -19.50
N GLY A 567 13.00 11.65 -20.84
CA GLY A 567 12.02 11.16 -21.81
C GLY A 567 11.41 12.28 -22.66
N LEU A 568 10.40 11.95 -23.47
CA LEU A 568 9.69 12.93 -24.32
C LEU A 568 9.04 14.08 -23.50
N CYS A 569 8.66 13.85 -22.25
CA CYS A 569 8.17 14.88 -21.34
C CYS A 569 9.22 15.91 -20.89
N GLY A 570 10.49 15.75 -21.28
CA GLY A 570 11.55 16.71 -21.00
C GLY A 570 12.24 16.54 -19.64
N THR A 571 13.02 17.56 -19.30
CA THR A 571 13.56 17.74 -17.94
C THR A 571 12.47 18.35 -17.04
N PHE A 572 12.77 18.46 -15.75
CA PHE A 572 11.91 19.13 -14.78
C PHE A 572 12.81 19.91 -13.81
N ASP A 573 13.40 21.00 -14.31
CA ASP A 573 14.29 21.88 -13.56
C ASP A 573 14.01 23.39 -13.77
N GLU A 574 12.78 23.71 -14.20
CA GLU A 574 12.26 25.06 -14.51
C GLU A 574 12.93 25.71 -15.73
N ASN A 575 13.57 24.92 -16.60
CA ASN A 575 14.26 25.42 -17.78
C ASN A 575 13.81 24.69 -19.06
N PRO A 576 12.94 25.31 -19.89
CA PRO A 576 12.50 24.68 -21.13
C PRO A 576 13.63 24.48 -22.15
N GLU A 577 14.81 25.10 -22.00
CA GLU A 577 15.86 25.04 -23.04
C GLU A 577 16.64 23.71 -23.04
N ASN A 578 16.82 23.03 -21.90
CA ASN A 578 17.47 21.70 -21.82
C ASN A 578 16.54 20.50 -22.02
N ASP A 579 15.23 20.72 -22.17
CA ASP A 579 14.22 19.67 -22.37
C ASP A 579 14.56 18.66 -23.48
N PHE A 580 15.23 19.11 -24.55
CA PHE A 580 15.71 18.20 -25.60
C PHE A 580 17.05 17.61 -25.19
N HIS A 581 17.03 16.36 -24.70
CA HIS A 581 18.18 15.68 -24.11
C HIS A 581 18.30 14.22 -24.57
N ASP A 582 19.53 13.69 -24.57
CA ASP A 582 19.81 12.27 -24.88
C ASP A 582 19.51 11.33 -23.69
N LYS A 583 19.65 10.01 -23.88
CA LYS A 583 19.46 9.01 -22.80
C LYS A 583 20.40 9.18 -21.59
N ASN A 584 21.41 10.05 -21.65
CA ASN A 584 22.35 10.36 -20.57
C ASN A 584 22.05 11.71 -19.89
N GLY A 585 21.01 12.45 -20.32
CA GLY A 585 20.69 13.79 -19.84
C GLY A 585 21.54 14.90 -20.46
N ILE A 586 22.18 14.66 -21.60
CA ILE A 586 23.00 15.66 -22.32
C ILE A 586 22.09 16.41 -23.30
N THR A 587 22.03 17.74 -23.19
CA THR A 587 21.23 18.61 -24.05
C THR A 587 21.65 18.52 -25.53
N ILE A 588 20.64 18.52 -26.40
CA ILE A 588 20.75 18.53 -27.86
C ILE A 588 20.55 19.99 -28.34
N ASP A 589 21.47 20.48 -29.17
CA ASP A 589 21.63 21.91 -29.52
C ASP A 589 20.46 22.50 -30.37
N HIS A 590 20.53 23.78 -30.73
CA HIS A 590 19.42 24.57 -31.31
C HIS A 590 19.22 24.49 -32.84
N ASP A 591 19.81 23.53 -33.57
CA ASP A 591 19.59 23.39 -35.01
C ASP A 591 18.18 22.88 -35.35
N ALA A 592 17.63 23.32 -36.50
CA ALA A 592 16.20 23.17 -36.83
C ALA A 592 15.66 21.73 -36.93
N ASN A 593 16.52 20.72 -37.05
CA ASN A 593 16.14 19.30 -37.12
C ASN A 593 16.18 18.58 -35.76
N ASN A 594 16.55 19.26 -34.68
CA ASN A 594 17.00 18.59 -33.46
C ASN A 594 15.87 18.01 -32.58
N TYR A 595 14.64 18.51 -32.70
CA TYR A 595 13.48 17.85 -32.07
C TYR A 595 13.19 16.46 -32.67
N LEU A 596 13.43 16.26 -33.97
CA LEU A 596 13.34 14.94 -34.60
C LEU A 596 14.44 14.00 -34.11
N ALA A 597 15.64 14.51 -33.82
CA ALA A 597 16.72 13.73 -33.21
C ALA A 597 16.35 13.31 -31.78
N PHE A 598 15.79 14.21 -30.98
CA PHE A 598 15.25 13.94 -29.64
C PHE A 598 14.15 12.87 -29.65
N ILE A 599 13.15 13.00 -30.54
CA ILE A 599 12.09 12.00 -30.74
C ILE A 599 12.65 10.61 -31.08
N ASN A 600 13.63 10.55 -32.00
CA ASN A 600 14.27 9.28 -32.37
C ASN A 600 15.04 8.65 -31.20
N GLU A 601 15.69 9.47 -30.37
CA GLU A 601 16.45 8.99 -29.21
C GLU A 601 15.54 8.41 -28.13
N TRP A 602 14.27 8.81 -28.05
CA TRP A 602 13.29 8.24 -27.11
C TRP A 602 12.35 7.18 -27.72
N ARG A 603 12.51 6.83 -29.01
CA ARG A 603 11.82 5.69 -29.66
C ARG A 603 12.43 4.36 -29.23
N LEU A 604 11.57 3.38 -28.93
CA LEU A 604 11.96 2.03 -28.54
C LEU A 604 12.07 1.11 -29.76
N LEU A 605 12.91 0.07 -29.63
CA LEU A 605 12.99 -1.02 -30.62
C LEU A 605 11.98 -2.12 -30.28
N PRO A 606 11.45 -2.87 -31.28
CA PRO A 606 10.52 -3.97 -31.06
C PRO A 606 10.94 -4.95 -29.95
N GLY A 607 9.99 -5.33 -29.08
CA GLY A 607 10.23 -6.32 -28.05
C GLY A 607 11.11 -5.83 -26.88
N ARG A 608 11.33 -4.50 -26.79
CA ARG A 608 11.94 -3.79 -25.65
C ARG A 608 10.91 -3.11 -24.75
N SER A 609 9.65 -2.98 -25.18
CA SER A 609 8.65 -2.27 -24.39
C SER A 609 8.09 -3.13 -23.26
N MET A 610 7.62 -2.48 -22.19
CA MET A 610 6.89 -3.15 -21.12
C MET A 610 5.54 -3.71 -21.59
N PHE A 611 4.99 -3.23 -22.72
CA PHE A 611 3.87 -3.86 -23.43
C PHE A 611 4.21 -5.27 -23.92
N ASP A 612 5.48 -5.53 -24.25
CA ASP A 612 5.92 -6.77 -24.90
C ASP A 612 6.45 -7.79 -23.88
N LYS A 613 7.09 -7.29 -22.79
CA LYS A 613 7.71 -8.10 -21.73
C LYS A 613 7.70 -7.35 -20.39
N SER A 614 7.05 -7.90 -19.37
CA SER A 614 7.17 -7.40 -18.00
C SER A 614 8.60 -7.67 -17.46
N PRO A 615 9.34 -6.67 -16.97
CA PRO A 615 10.64 -6.88 -16.33
C PRO A 615 10.50 -7.71 -15.03
N ALA A 616 11.59 -8.39 -14.64
CA ALA A 616 11.62 -9.16 -13.39
C ALA A 616 11.68 -8.21 -12.18
N SER A 617 10.67 -8.29 -11.32
CA SER A 617 10.55 -7.45 -10.11
C SER A 617 11.66 -7.72 -9.09
N ARG A 618 11.96 -6.71 -8.26
CA ARG A 618 12.83 -6.80 -7.08
C ARG A 618 11.96 -6.72 -5.83
N GLN A 619 12.30 -7.50 -4.81
CA GLN A 619 11.64 -7.41 -3.50
C GLN A 619 12.01 -6.06 -2.84
N PHE A 620 11.00 -5.21 -2.61
CA PHE A 620 11.13 -3.98 -1.85
C PHE A 620 10.68 -4.17 -0.40
N LEU A 621 11.08 -3.26 0.49
CA LEU A 621 10.62 -3.21 1.87
C LEU A 621 9.24 -2.56 1.93
N ALA A 622 8.35 -3.01 2.82
CA ALA A 622 7.06 -2.35 3.01
C ALA A 622 7.25 -0.92 3.53
N LYS A 623 6.68 0.06 2.82
CA LYS A 623 6.64 1.48 3.22
C LYS A 623 5.89 1.65 4.54
N LEU A 624 6.31 2.61 5.37
CA LEU A 624 5.58 2.93 6.59
C LEU A 624 4.22 3.55 6.28
N SER A 625 3.24 3.26 7.13
CA SER A 625 1.90 3.84 7.08
C SER A 625 1.86 5.12 7.93
N TYR A 626 1.29 6.19 7.38
CA TYR A 626 1.30 7.54 7.97
C TYR A 626 -0.12 8.05 8.22
N CYS A 627 -0.32 8.82 9.30
CA CYS A 627 -1.61 9.39 9.62
C CYS A 627 -1.55 10.80 10.23
N SER A 628 -2.63 11.54 10.01
CA SER A 628 -2.81 12.93 10.41
C SER A 628 -3.31 13.02 11.86
N CYS A 629 -2.42 13.41 12.77
CA CYS A 629 -2.71 13.48 14.21
C CYS A 629 -3.45 14.78 14.60
N LEU A 630 -4.55 15.07 13.91
CA LEU A 630 -5.39 16.24 14.13
C LEU A 630 -6.31 16.11 15.35
N VAL A 631 -6.87 17.25 15.77
CA VAL A 631 -7.87 17.31 16.84
C VAL A 631 -9.11 16.51 16.44
N GLY A 632 -9.44 15.49 17.24
CA GLY A 632 -10.53 14.57 16.94
C GLY A 632 -11.91 15.21 17.01
N THR A 633 -12.47 15.58 15.85
CA THR A 633 -13.90 15.30 15.63
C THR A 633 -14.06 13.80 15.41
N ALA A 634 -14.89 13.14 16.21
CA ALA A 634 -15.19 11.73 16.00
C ALA A 634 -16.06 11.59 14.74
N SER A 635 -15.48 11.12 13.64
CA SER A 635 -16.24 10.77 12.43
C SER A 635 -17.32 9.74 12.81
N GLN A 636 -18.59 10.07 12.58
CA GLN A 636 -19.72 9.26 13.02
C GLN A 636 -19.97 8.04 12.12
N HIS A 637 -18.99 7.15 12.02
CA HIS A 637 -19.19 5.80 11.51
C HIS A 637 -19.45 4.82 12.67
N LEU A 638 -20.73 4.75 13.05
CA LEU A 638 -21.26 3.69 13.90
C LEU A 638 -21.18 2.33 13.19
N ASP A 639 -20.38 1.44 13.76
CA ASP A 639 -20.78 0.05 14.01
C ASP A 639 -20.37 -0.31 15.45
N SER A 640 -21.22 -1.02 16.18
CA SER A 640 -21.00 -1.41 17.58
C SER A 640 -20.82 -2.93 17.71
N GLY A 641 -19.62 -3.36 18.11
CA GLY A 641 -19.22 -4.77 18.02
C GLY A 641 -18.12 -5.22 18.99
N SER A 642 -18.07 -4.64 20.19
CA SER A 642 -17.40 -5.19 21.39
C SER A 642 -16.09 -5.99 21.20
N HIS A 643 -14.97 -5.29 21.01
CA HIS A 643 -13.72 -5.60 21.74
C HIS A 643 -12.87 -4.33 21.84
N LEU A 644 -12.23 -4.09 22.99
CA LEU A 644 -11.41 -2.91 23.23
C LEU A 644 -9.94 -3.28 23.09
N GLU A 645 -9.44 -3.33 21.85
CA GLU A 645 -8.06 -3.74 21.55
C GLU A 645 -7.24 -2.60 20.93
N MET A 646 -5.96 -2.55 21.30
CA MET A 646 -5.01 -1.53 20.87
C MET A 646 -4.62 -1.72 19.40
N ALA A 647 -4.87 -0.72 18.57
CA ALA A 647 -4.22 -0.57 17.26
C ALA A 647 -3.10 0.48 17.37
N SER A 648 -1.85 0.02 17.54
CA SER A 648 -0.69 0.85 17.89
C SER A 648 0.10 1.37 16.68
N SER A 649 -0.55 1.57 15.54
CA SER A 649 0.07 2.02 14.28
C SER A 649 -1.01 2.60 13.36
N CYS A 650 -0.64 3.57 12.51
CA CYS A 650 -1.52 4.04 11.43
C CYS A 650 -1.89 2.86 10.50
N LYS A 651 -3.04 2.94 9.80
CA LYS A 651 -3.50 1.87 8.89
C LYS A 651 -3.87 2.34 7.48
N ASP A 652 -3.77 3.64 7.23
CA ASP A 652 -3.94 4.23 5.91
C ASP A 652 -2.56 4.72 5.43
N HIS A 653 -2.35 4.79 4.11
CA HIS A 653 -1.27 5.59 3.51
C HIS A 653 -1.83 6.99 3.23
N LYS A 654 -1.32 8.00 3.96
CA LYS A 654 -1.80 9.39 3.96
C LYS A 654 -0.66 10.41 4.10
N ASP A 655 0.53 10.02 3.69
CA ASP A 655 1.67 10.90 3.37
C ASP A 655 1.42 11.71 2.07
N ILE A 656 0.54 11.21 1.20
CA ILE A 656 0.18 11.84 -0.09
C ILE A 656 -1.31 12.20 -0.12
N GLN A 657 -1.63 13.45 -0.53
CA GLN A 657 -3.01 13.91 -0.68
C GLN A 657 -3.47 13.89 -2.15
N PHE A 658 -4.27 12.88 -2.51
CA PHE A 658 -4.88 12.77 -3.85
C PHE A 658 -6.05 13.76 -4.01
N SER A 659 -5.75 14.96 -4.49
CA SER A 659 -6.72 15.98 -4.90
C SER A 659 -7.18 15.80 -6.35
N SER A 660 -8.49 15.91 -6.59
CA SER A 660 -9.09 16.02 -7.93
C SER A 660 -10.45 16.70 -7.80
N LEU A 661 -10.77 17.60 -8.71
CA LEU A 661 -12.02 18.34 -8.81
C LEU A 661 -12.99 17.67 -9.80
N ILE A 662 -12.45 16.93 -10.78
CA ILE A 662 -13.25 16.09 -11.68
C ILE A 662 -13.72 14.84 -10.90
N PRO A 663 -15.04 14.54 -10.84
CA PRO A 663 -15.55 13.41 -10.09
C PRO A 663 -15.21 12.08 -10.77
N GLY A 664 -14.58 11.17 -10.03
CA GLY A 664 -14.22 9.82 -10.50
C GLY A 664 -14.75 8.71 -9.58
N LEU A 665 -15.29 7.66 -10.19
CA LEU A 665 -15.66 6.42 -9.51
C LEU A 665 -14.40 5.55 -9.34
N ASP A 666 -14.15 5.09 -8.11
CA ASP A 666 -13.05 4.18 -7.82
C ASP A 666 -13.36 2.75 -8.32
N ILE A 667 -12.61 2.29 -9.31
CA ILE A 667 -12.78 0.99 -9.98
C ILE A 667 -11.61 0.03 -9.69
N THR A 668 -10.69 0.42 -8.80
CA THR A 668 -9.45 -0.32 -8.47
C THR A 668 -9.69 -1.80 -8.18
N SER A 669 -10.75 -2.13 -7.42
CA SER A 669 -11.08 -3.52 -7.06
C SER A 669 -11.53 -4.41 -8.23
N GLU A 670 -11.95 -3.83 -9.37
CA GLU A 670 -12.38 -4.60 -10.54
C GLU A 670 -11.20 -5.25 -11.29
N TYR A 671 -9.97 -4.77 -11.08
CA TYR A 671 -8.79 -5.18 -11.84
C TYR A 671 -7.71 -5.91 -11.02
N ILE A 672 -7.78 -5.88 -9.69
CA ILE A 672 -6.71 -6.40 -8.80
C ILE A 672 -7.06 -7.77 -8.14
N ASP A 673 -8.30 -7.99 -7.69
CA ASP A 673 -8.63 -9.17 -6.86
C ASP A 673 -9.08 -10.41 -7.67
N THR A 674 -8.13 -11.05 -8.36
CA THR A 674 -8.40 -12.27 -9.16
C THR A 674 -8.12 -13.59 -8.44
N GLU A 675 -7.29 -13.62 -7.39
CA GLU A 675 -7.00 -14.86 -6.64
C GLU A 675 -8.13 -15.27 -5.66
N ALA A 676 -8.79 -14.31 -4.99
CA ALA A 676 -9.83 -14.64 -4.01
C ALA A 676 -11.06 -15.34 -4.64
N LEU A 677 -11.31 -15.07 -5.92
CA LEU A 677 -12.37 -15.70 -6.71
C LEU A 677 -12.11 -17.20 -6.92
N VAL A 678 -10.85 -17.59 -7.21
CA VAL A 678 -10.47 -18.99 -7.49
C VAL A 678 -10.69 -19.91 -6.28
N ARG A 679 -10.40 -19.42 -5.07
CA ARG A 679 -10.62 -20.22 -3.84
C ARG A 679 -12.09 -20.40 -3.49
N LYS A 680 -13.00 -19.51 -3.91
CA LYS A 680 -14.46 -19.71 -3.80
C LYS A 680 -15.03 -20.72 -4.80
N ILE A 681 -14.34 -20.95 -5.92
CA ILE A 681 -14.79 -21.88 -6.98
C ILE A 681 -14.47 -23.35 -6.64
N SER A 682 -13.47 -23.60 -5.78
CA SER A 682 -13.00 -24.97 -5.46
C SER A 682 -13.87 -25.76 -4.48
N THR A 683 -15.00 -25.21 -4.00
CA THR A 683 -15.95 -25.91 -3.12
C THR A 683 -17.41 -25.70 -3.53
N HIS A 684 -17.83 -26.29 -4.66
CA HIS A 684 -19.14 -26.94 -4.83
C HIS A 684 -19.30 -27.51 -6.25
N ALA A 685 -18.87 -28.76 -6.45
CA ALA A 685 -19.34 -29.63 -7.53
C ALA A 685 -19.90 -30.91 -6.89
N PRO A 686 -21.21 -31.22 -7.04
CA PRO A 686 -21.79 -32.43 -6.46
C PRO A 686 -21.65 -33.62 -7.44
N GLU A 687 -21.14 -34.74 -6.94
CA GLU A 687 -21.39 -36.05 -7.55
C GLU A 687 -22.66 -36.65 -6.92
N GLU A 688 -23.64 -37.05 -7.73
CA GLU A 688 -24.78 -37.82 -7.26
C GLU A 688 -24.51 -39.32 -7.47
N GLU A 689 -24.55 -40.11 -6.39
CA GLU A 689 -25.44 -41.28 -6.33
C GLU A 689 -25.63 -41.83 -4.91
N ASN A 690 -26.89 -42.16 -4.58
CA ASN A 690 -27.33 -43.23 -3.67
C ASN A 690 -26.57 -43.46 -2.34
N ASN A 691 -27.11 -42.94 -1.21
CA ASN A 691 -27.74 -43.78 -0.18
C ASN A 691 -28.53 -42.99 0.89
N LEU A 692 -29.23 -43.72 1.78
CA LEU A 692 -30.35 -43.23 2.62
C LEU A 692 -30.03 -43.17 4.13
N HIS A 693 -30.74 -42.28 4.86
CA HIS A 693 -30.73 -42.10 6.34
C HIS A 693 -29.42 -41.51 6.96
N PHE A 694 -29.38 -40.94 8.18
CA PHE A 694 -30.29 -41.00 9.35
C PHE A 694 -30.23 -39.73 10.26
N LEU A 695 -31.36 -39.33 10.88
CA LEU A 695 -31.61 -38.38 12.01
C LEU A 695 -30.79 -37.05 12.16
N LEU A 696 -31.37 -35.87 12.41
CA LEU A 696 -32.30 -35.38 13.48
C LEU A 696 -31.73 -35.30 14.91
N GLN A 697 -31.42 -34.08 15.35
CA GLN A 697 -31.94 -33.43 16.59
C GLN A 697 -31.68 -31.91 16.46
N GLU A 698 -32.65 -31.00 16.41
CA GLU A 698 -33.79 -30.70 17.32
C GLU A 698 -33.38 -29.87 18.55
N LYS A 699 -33.72 -28.56 18.54
CA LYS A 699 -34.65 -27.98 19.53
C LYS A 699 -35.04 -26.53 19.28
N ALA A 700 -36.35 -26.33 19.14
CA ALA A 700 -37.05 -25.11 19.53
C ALA A 700 -38.33 -25.54 20.29
N HIS A 701 -38.64 -24.86 21.40
CA HIS A 701 -39.85 -25.05 22.19
C HIS A 701 -40.64 -23.71 22.15
N THR A 702 -41.82 -23.62 21.54
CA THR A 702 -43.19 -24.01 22.02
C THR A 702 -43.66 -23.19 23.23
N ASN A 703 -44.88 -22.63 23.37
CA ASN A 703 -46.21 -22.72 22.70
C ASN A 703 -47.09 -21.50 23.17
N LEU A 704 -48.28 -21.09 22.65
CA LEU A 704 -49.13 -21.38 21.47
C LEU A 704 -50.27 -20.32 21.35
N THR A 705 -50.82 -20.11 20.13
CA THR A 705 -52.17 -19.52 19.82
C THR A 705 -52.45 -18.03 20.20
N LYS A 706 -53.48 -17.34 19.66
CA LYS A 706 -54.73 -17.75 18.96
C LYS A 706 -55.26 -16.73 17.91
N LEU A 707 -56.15 -17.20 17.01
CA LEU A 707 -57.09 -16.50 16.12
C LEU A 707 -57.84 -15.30 16.78
N GLU A 708 -58.48 -14.32 16.10
CA GLU A 708 -59.22 -14.35 14.81
C GLU A 708 -59.49 -12.93 14.20
N LEU A 709 -60.27 -12.80 13.12
CA LEU A 709 -60.59 -11.53 12.40
C LEU A 709 -61.87 -10.81 12.87
N ARG A 710 -61.94 -9.46 12.71
CA ARG A 710 -63.02 -8.77 11.93
C ARG A 710 -62.91 -7.23 11.79
N LEU A 711 -63.07 -6.77 10.54
CA LEU A 711 -63.72 -5.55 10.00
C LEU A 711 -64.11 -4.37 10.93
N GLN A 712 -63.70 -3.13 10.57
CA GLN A 712 -64.60 -2.03 10.10
C GLN A 712 -63.84 -0.75 9.62
N HIS A 713 -64.53 0.11 8.86
CA HIS A 713 -64.23 1.54 8.58
C HIS A 713 -65.42 2.37 9.11
N PRO A 714 -65.23 3.64 9.56
CA PRO A 714 -65.52 4.83 8.72
C PRO A 714 -64.64 6.08 9.04
N GLU A 715 -64.67 7.29 8.42
CA GLU A 715 -65.08 7.84 7.09
C GLU A 715 -64.61 9.32 6.95
N ASN A 716 -64.74 9.91 5.74
CA ASN A 716 -65.01 11.33 5.39
C ASN A 716 -63.97 12.49 5.47
N GLU A 717 -63.72 13.07 4.28
CA GLU A 717 -63.91 14.50 3.85
C GLU A 717 -63.14 15.69 4.48
N THR A 718 -62.84 16.81 3.78
CA THR A 718 -62.77 17.21 2.35
C THR A 718 -61.92 18.52 2.17
N GLN A 719 -61.75 18.97 0.92
CA GLN A 719 -61.57 20.39 0.47
C GLN A 719 -60.14 20.99 0.32
N ASN A 720 -60.11 22.18 -0.30
CA ASN A 720 -59.06 22.67 -1.23
C ASN A 720 -58.45 24.05 -0.81
N PRO A 721 -57.37 24.55 -1.46
CA PRO A 721 -56.54 25.72 -1.05
C PRO A 721 -57.08 27.06 -1.68
N PRO A 722 -56.35 28.21 -1.87
CA PRO A 722 -54.91 28.56 -1.67
C PRO A 722 -54.57 30.02 -1.21
N LYS A 723 -53.25 30.37 -1.20
CA LYS A 723 -52.57 31.66 -1.61
C LYS A 723 -51.75 32.51 -0.59
N PHE A 724 -50.53 32.86 -1.09
CA PHE A 724 -49.78 34.14 -1.02
C PHE A 724 -48.78 34.49 0.13
N PHE A 725 -47.53 34.83 -0.28
CA PHE A 725 -46.47 35.75 0.26
C PHE A 725 -46.26 35.87 1.80
N SER A 726 -45.04 35.97 2.36
CA SER A 726 -43.81 36.68 1.90
C SER A 726 -42.48 36.14 2.51
N ASN A 727 -41.33 36.79 2.21
CA ASN A 727 -40.03 36.65 2.91
C ASN A 727 -40.15 37.04 4.42
N GLU A 728 -39.32 36.61 5.38
CA GLU A 728 -37.85 36.76 5.49
C GLU A 728 -37.16 35.72 6.43
N ARG A 729 -35.87 35.93 6.74
CA ARG A 729 -34.97 35.01 7.47
C ARG A 729 -35.08 35.17 9.00
N HIS A 730 -34.99 34.07 9.75
CA HIS A 730 -33.92 33.92 10.76
C HIS A 730 -33.69 32.47 11.19
N THR A 731 -32.54 32.23 11.82
CA THR A 731 -32.03 30.95 12.31
C THR A 731 -32.71 30.48 13.60
N GLN A 732 -33.16 29.22 13.62
CA GLN A 732 -33.11 28.38 14.82
C GLN A 732 -33.14 26.89 14.43
N ALA A 733 -32.26 26.10 15.02
CA ALA A 733 -32.21 24.66 14.84
C ALA A 733 -32.88 23.96 16.03
N TRP A 734 -33.68 22.93 15.75
CA TRP A 734 -33.89 21.81 16.68
C TRP A 734 -33.97 20.51 15.89
N GLU A 735 -33.50 19.45 16.56
CA GLU A 735 -33.34 18.10 16.01
C GLU A 735 -34.69 17.38 15.89
N ILE A 736 -34.74 16.27 15.13
CA ILE A 736 -35.22 14.97 15.64
C ILE A 736 -35.03 13.84 14.61
N ARG A 737 -34.43 12.73 15.08
CA ARG A 737 -34.44 11.36 14.53
C ARG A 737 -34.09 11.17 13.05
N SER A 738 -32.84 10.77 12.84
CA SER A 738 -32.45 9.86 11.75
C SER A 738 -33.24 8.54 11.82
N ASN A 739 -34.16 8.35 10.86
CA ASN A 739 -34.95 7.13 10.71
C ASN A 739 -34.10 6.03 10.04
N PRO A 740 -33.97 4.80 10.61
CA PRO A 740 -33.08 3.74 10.10
C PRO A 740 -33.45 3.11 8.74
N GLN A 741 -34.28 3.78 7.92
CA GLN A 741 -34.72 3.31 6.61
C GLN A 741 -33.72 3.61 5.47
N ASN A 742 -32.83 4.62 5.61
CA ASN A 742 -31.94 5.01 4.51
C ASN A 742 -30.80 4.01 4.23
N ARG A 743 -30.35 3.17 5.19
CA ARG A 743 -29.47 2.01 4.92
C ARG A 743 -30.15 0.93 4.04
N ARG A 744 -31.48 0.98 3.80
CA ARG A 744 -32.18 0.10 2.84
C ARG A 744 -32.36 0.70 1.44
N LYS A 745 -32.47 2.02 1.27
CA LYS A 745 -32.67 2.61 -0.07
C LYS A 745 -31.44 2.52 -0.99
N ARG A 746 -30.21 2.52 -0.45
CA ARG A 746 -28.99 2.39 -1.26
C ARG A 746 -28.65 0.95 -1.67
N ARG A 747 -29.47 -0.05 -1.30
CA ARG A 747 -29.37 -1.42 -1.82
C ARG A 747 -30.11 -1.62 -3.15
N ASN A 748 -31.01 -0.70 -3.51
CA ASN A 748 -31.84 -0.74 -4.72
C ASN A 748 -31.30 0.19 -5.82
N LEU A 749 -29.99 0.46 -5.84
CA LEU A 749 -29.29 1.15 -6.93
C LEU A 749 -28.01 0.38 -7.33
N LYS A 750 -28.14 -0.94 -7.43
CA LYS A 750 -27.22 -1.84 -8.13
C LYS A 750 -27.95 -2.75 -9.16
N ASP A 751 -29.24 -2.52 -9.38
CA ASP A 751 -30.12 -3.42 -10.15
C ASP A 751 -30.49 -2.88 -11.55
N LEU A 752 -29.80 -1.84 -12.05
CA LEU A 752 -30.12 -1.21 -13.34
C LEU A 752 -28.88 -0.90 -14.22
N PHE A 753 -28.03 -1.90 -14.44
CA PHE A 753 -27.32 -2.17 -15.71
C PHE A 753 -26.87 -3.64 -15.66
N PRO A 754 -26.86 -4.39 -16.79
CA PRO A 754 -26.58 -5.83 -16.76
C PRO A 754 -25.08 -6.11 -16.54
N MET A 755 -24.74 -6.69 -15.39
CA MET A 755 -23.41 -7.24 -15.16
C MET A 755 -23.16 -8.44 -16.10
N PHE A 756 -22.12 -8.36 -16.92
CA PHE A 756 -21.49 -9.53 -17.51
C PHE A 756 -20.38 -10.01 -16.56
N ASP A 757 -20.65 -11.08 -15.81
CA ASP A 757 -19.62 -11.77 -15.01
C ASP A 757 -18.56 -12.41 -15.93
N PHE A 758 -17.50 -11.65 -16.25
CA PHE A 758 -16.33 -12.18 -16.94
C PHE A 758 -15.41 -12.88 -15.94
N GLN A 759 -15.36 -14.21 -16.03
CA GLN A 759 -14.36 -15.00 -15.31
C GLN A 759 -12.96 -14.63 -15.81
N GLY A 760 -12.13 -14.08 -14.91
CA GLY A 760 -10.72 -13.81 -15.20
C GLY A 760 -10.00 -15.08 -15.66
N LEU A 761 -9.34 -15.02 -16.82
CA LEU A 761 -8.52 -16.12 -17.32
C LEU A 761 -7.28 -16.25 -16.42
N GLY A 762 -7.07 -17.46 -15.89
CA GLY A 762 -5.98 -17.74 -14.95
C GLY A 762 -4.60 -17.34 -15.46
N GLN A 763 -3.79 -16.84 -14.52
CA GLN A 763 -2.51 -16.13 -14.69
C GLN A 763 -1.42 -16.87 -15.49
N THR A 764 -1.63 -18.14 -15.86
CA THR A 764 -0.65 -19.02 -16.52
C THR A 764 -0.76 -19.11 -18.05
N ASN A 765 -1.77 -18.49 -18.69
CA ASN A 765 -2.01 -18.62 -20.14
C ASN A 765 -1.68 -17.36 -20.96
N LEU A 766 -1.20 -16.28 -20.34
CA LEU A 766 -0.99 -14.97 -21.00
C LEU A 766 0.48 -14.67 -21.35
N GLU A 767 1.45 -15.39 -20.77
CA GLU A 767 2.89 -15.13 -21.02
C GLU A 767 3.42 -15.72 -22.35
N GLU A 768 2.56 -16.35 -23.17
CA GLU A 768 2.94 -16.96 -24.47
C GLU A 768 2.47 -16.13 -25.70
N PHE A 769 1.72 -15.04 -25.51
CA PHE A 769 1.15 -14.23 -26.61
C PHE A 769 1.53 -12.75 -26.53
N SER A 770 2.78 -12.42 -26.90
CA SER A 770 3.19 -11.02 -27.13
C SER A 770 2.42 -10.41 -28.31
N TYR A 771 1.68 -9.33 -28.08
CA TYR A 771 0.98 -8.57 -29.13
C TYR A 771 1.98 -8.00 -30.15
N PHE A 772 1.74 -8.24 -31.44
CA PHE A 772 2.55 -7.67 -32.52
C PHE A 772 1.99 -6.29 -32.90
N PHE A 773 2.73 -5.23 -32.59
CA PHE A 773 2.42 -3.84 -32.98
C PHE A 773 3.20 -3.50 -34.26
N PRO A 774 2.54 -3.39 -35.44
CA PRO A 774 3.23 -3.23 -36.73
C PRO A 774 4.16 -2.00 -36.83
N GLU A 775 3.80 -0.91 -36.15
CA GLU A 775 4.42 0.42 -36.25
C GLU A 775 5.82 0.51 -35.61
N ASP A 776 6.16 -0.45 -34.73
CA ASP A 776 7.53 -0.63 -34.23
C ASP A 776 8.45 -1.29 -35.31
N HIS A 777 7.86 -1.93 -36.32
CA HIS A 777 8.57 -2.71 -37.35
C HIS A 777 8.67 -2.02 -38.72
N THR A 778 8.04 -0.86 -38.91
CA THR A 778 8.13 -0.08 -40.16
C THR A 778 9.35 0.84 -40.17
N GLU A 779 10.16 0.80 -41.24
CA GLU A 779 11.22 1.78 -41.48
C GLU A 779 10.64 3.17 -41.81
N ASP A 780 11.30 4.24 -41.38
CA ASP A 780 10.87 5.63 -41.58
C ASP A 780 11.07 6.09 -43.04
N SER A 781 10.31 5.52 -43.98
CA SER A 781 10.31 5.88 -45.40
C SER A 781 9.29 6.97 -45.75
N GLN A 782 8.92 7.83 -44.79
CA GLN A 782 8.00 8.94 -45.03
C GLN A 782 8.76 10.17 -45.56
N GLN A 783 8.40 10.59 -46.76
CA GLN A 783 8.86 11.85 -47.36
C GLN A 783 8.11 13.01 -46.69
N GLU A 784 8.83 14.05 -46.23
CA GLU A 784 8.21 15.20 -45.55
C GLU A 784 7.17 15.88 -46.47
N PHE A 785 5.89 15.64 -46.17
CA PHE A 785 4.78 16.29 -46.84
C PHE A 785 4.27 17.43 -45.96
N VAL A 786 4.63 18.65 -46.32
CA VAL A 786 4.17 19.86 -45.62
C VAL A 786 2.71 20.14 -46.00
N PRO A 787 1.75 20.08 -45.07
CA PRO A 787 0.36 20.44 -45.36
C PRO A 787 0.24 21.96 -45.59
N SER A 788 -0.69 22.36 -46.45
CA SER A 788 -0.84 23.76 -46.87
C SER A 788 -2.30 24.14 -47.06
N TRP A 789 -2.66 25.38 -46.72
CA TRP A 789 -3.98 25.93 -46.98
C TRP A 789 -4.19 26.32 -48.46
N PRO A 790 -5.41 26.16 -49.03
CA PRO A 790 -6.54 25.45 -48.45
C PRO A 790 -6.33 23.92 -48.44
N THR A 791 -7.00 23.22 -47.52
CA THR A 791 -6.95 21.75 -47.45
C THR A 791 -7.61 21.10 -48.68
N ALA A 792 -7.48 19.79 -48.81
CA ALA A 792 -8.06 19.05 -49.94
C ALA A 792 -9.59 19.10 -50.00
N SER A 793 -10.26 19.17 -48.84
CA SER A 793 -11.71 19.41 -48.73
C SER A 793 -12.09 20.91 -48.84
N GLY A 794 -11.12 21.79 -49.08
CA GLY A 794 -11.33 23.22 -49.33
C GLY A 794 -11.42 24.11 -48.09
N LEU A 795 -11.02 23.61 -46.91
CA LEU A 795 -11.00 24.38 -45.67
C LEU A 795 -9.91 25.47 -45.74
N THR A 796 -10.15 26.63 -45.13
CA THR A 796 -9.19 27.75 -45.11
C THR A 796 -8.78 28.12 -43.69
N GLU A 797 -7.55 28.59 -43.52
CA GLU A 797 -6.97 29.04 -42.25
C GLU A 797 -7.92 29.97 -41.47
N LEU A 798 -8.45 31.01 -42.13
CA LEU A 798 -9.36 31.98 -41.51
C LEU A 798 -10.70 31.36 -41.08
N SER A 799 -11.23 30.40 -41.84
CA SER A 799 -12.46 29.68 -41.46
C SER A 799 -12.23 28.71 -40.30
N ILE A 800 -11.06 28.07 -40.25
CA ILE A 800 -10.74 27.09 -39.20
C ILE A 800 -10.30 27.78 -37.91
N LEU A 801 -9.54 28.86 -37.97
CA LEU A 801 -9.22 29.71 -36.81
C LEU A 801 -10.51 30.22 -36.15
N ALA A 802 -11.49 30.68 -36.94
CA ALA A 802 -12.78 31.10 -36.42
C ALA A 802 -13.57 29.94 -35.78
N LEU A 803 -13.51 28.73 -36.35
CA LEU A 803 -14.15 27.52 -35.79
C LEU A 803 -13.49 27.08 -34.48
N CYS A 804 -12.15 27.00 -34.43
CA CYS A 804 -11.39 26.65 -33.24
C CYS A 804 -11.63 27.64 -32.10
N GLN A 805 -11.61 28.95 -32.41
CA GLN A 805 -12.00 30.00 -31.46
C GLN A 805 -13.45 29.81 -30.98
N GLN A 806 -14.40 29.61 -31.90
CA GLN A 806 -15.80 29.45 -31.52
C GLN A 806 -16.04 28.22 -30.65
N THR A 807 -15.38 27.09 -30.94
CA THR A 807 -15.54 25.83 -30.20
C THR A 807 -14.89 25.92 -28.82
N LEU A 808 -13.60 26.27 -28.76
CA LEU A 808 -12.84 26.24 -27.51
C LEU A 808 -13.22 27.37 -26.55
N VAL A 809 -13.46 28.60 -27.05
CA VAL A 809 -13.82 29.75 -26.18
C VAL A 809 -15.25 29.67 -25.66
N ASN A 810 -16.21 29.13 -26.43
CA ASN A 810 -17.60 28.98 -25.98
C ASN A 810 -17.88 27.67 -25.23
N SER A 811 -16.94 26.71 -25.22
CA SER A 811 -17.01 25.51 -24.37
C SER A 811 -17.30 25.88 -22.91
N SER A 812 -17.96 25.00 -22.15
CA SER A 812 -18.31 25.28 -20.75
C SER A 812 -17.06 25.66 -19.94
N ILE A 813 -15.96 24.95 -20.15
CA ILE A 813 -14.70 25.15 -19.44
C ILE A 813 -13.95 26.40 -19.94
N GLY A 814 -13.83 26.60 -21.25
CA GLY A 814 -13.12 27.75 -21.84
C GLY A 814 -13.76 29.09 -21.46
N ARG A 815 -15.10 29.13 -21.38
CA ARG A 815 -15.84 30.33 -20.98
C ARG A 815 -15.80 30.62 -19.48
N LEU A 816 -15.85 29.59 -18.63
CA LEU A 816 -15.93 29.77 -17.17
C LEU A 816 -14.56 29.83 -16.49
N CYS A 817 -13.57 29.12 -17.02
CA CYS A 817 -12.20 29.04 -16.49
C CYS A 817 -11.21 29.99 -17.19
N LEU A 818 -11.70 30.88 -18.08
CA LEU A 818 -10.92 31.88 -18.80
C LEU A 818 -9.87 32.65 -17.96
N PRO A 819 -10.16 33.06 -16.70
CA PRO A 819 -9.16 33.76 -15.88
C PRO A 819 -7.92 32.93 -15.54
N PHE A 820 -8.07 31.61 -15.43
CA PHE A 820 -7.00 30.67 -15.03
C PHE A 820 -6.29 30.04 -16.23
N LEU A 821 -6.97 29.90 -17.38
CA LEU A 821 -6.42 29.27 -18.57
C LEU A 821 -5.34 30.10 -19.29
N GLY A 822 -5.34 31.43 -19.11
CA GLY A 822 -4.28 32.34 -19.59
C GLY A 822 -3.92 32.13 -21.07
N SER A 823 -2.63 31.88 -21.33
CA SER A 823 -2.10 31.60 -22.68
C SER A 823 -2.40 30.19 -23.19
N THR A 824 -2.75 29.22 -22.33
CA THR A 824 -3.05 27.84 -22.75
C THR A 824 -4.28 27.76 -23.66
N LEU A 825 -5.25 28.68 -23.51
CA LEU A 825 -6.40 28.77 -24.41
C LEU A 825 -5.98 29.11 -25.85
N ASN A 826 -5.03 30.04 -26.04
CA ASN A 826 -4.50 30.37 -27.36
C ASN A 826 -3.74 29.16 -27.95
N ARG A 827 -2.87 28.53 -27.16
CA ARG A 827 -2.15 27.31 -27.56
C ARG A 827 -3.10 26.18 -28.00
N ALA A 828 -4.22 25.98 -27.29
CA ALA A 828 -5.23 24.99 -27.69
C ALA A 828 -5.95 25.35 -29.00
N ILE A 829 -6.14 26.65 -29.28
CA ILE A 829 -6.67 27.14 -30.57
C ILE A 829 -5.65 26.89 -31.69
N ASP A 830 -4.37 27.17 -31.46
CA ASP A 830 -3.30 26.94 -32.43
C ASP A 830 -3.18 25.44 -32.76
N MET A 831 -3.17 24.57 -31.74
CA MET A 831 -3.22 23.10 -31.88
C MET A 831 -4.42 22.66 -32.74
N CYS A 832 -5.63 23.13 -32.42
CA CYS A 832 -6.85 22.84 -33.18
C CYS A 832 -6.74 23.23 -34.68
N VAL A 833 -6.06 24.33 -35.00
CA VAL A 833 -5.82 24.76 -36.38
C VAL A 833 -4.81 23.83 -37.09
N HIS A 834 -3.79 23.34 -36.37
CA HIS A 834 -2.82 22.36 -36.87
C HIS A 834 -3.43 20.96 -37.07
N ASP A 835 -4.20 20.46 -36.10
CA ASP A 835 -4.99 19.22 -36.20
C ASP A 835 -5.82 19.23 -37.48
N ILE A 836 -6.68 20.25 -37.67
CA ILE A 836 -7.62 20.30 -38.79
C ILE A 836 -6.90 20.51 -40.14
N LEU A 837 -5.80 21.27 -40.18
CA LEU A 837 -4.95 21.39 -41.38
C LEU A 837 -4.42 20.04 -41.86
N ARG A 838 -4.10 19.13 -40.92
CA ARG A 838 -3.42 17.86 -41.19
C ARG A 838 -4.40 16.68 -41.35
N LYS A 839 -5.49 16.69 -40.59
CA LYS A 839 -6.54 15.67 -40.62
C LYS A 839 -7.64 15.94 -41.65
N ASP A 840 -7.78 17.18 -42.12
CA ASP A 840 -8.83 17.64 -43.05
C ASP A 840 -10.27 17.30 -42.58
N ASP A 841 -10.47 17.29 -41.25
CA ASP A 841 -11.70 16.88 -40.58
C ASP A 841 -12.01 17.84 -39.43
N VAL A 842 -13.12 18.55 -39.53
CA VAL A 842 -13.55 19.56 -38.54
C VAL A 842 -13.92 18.98 -37.18
N ARG A 843 -14.14 17.66 -37.05
CA ARG A 843 -14.44 17.00 -35.76
C ARG A 843 -13.29 17.08 -34.76
N TRP A 844 -12.08 17.41 -35.21
CA TRP A 844 -10.93 17.64 -34.33
C TRP A 844 -11.04 18.94 -33.53
N ALA A 845 -11.98 19.85 -33.86
CA ALA A 845 -12.15 21.13 -33.16
C ALA A 845 -12.43 21.01 -31.64
N GLU A 846 -13.00 19.88 -31.22
CA GLU A 846 -13.31 19.61 -29.80
C GLU A 846 -12.16 18.90 -29.06
N ALA A 847 -11.15 18.39 -29.76
CA ALA A 847 -10.09 17.57 -29.16
C ALA A 847 -9.22 18.34 -28.15
N GLY A 848 -9.12 19.67 -28.32
CA GLY A 848 -8.47 20.57 -27.37
C GLY A 848 -9.22 20.82 -26.06
N VAL A 849 -10.51 20.47 -25.96
CA VAL A 849 -11.32 20.73 -24.74
C VAL A 849 -10.76 20.00 -23.52
N ALA A 850 -10.29 18.76 -23.69
CA ALA A 850 -9.68 17.98 -22.63
C ALA A 850 -8.41 18.63 -22.03
N LEU A 851 -7.64 19.38 -22.83
CA LEU A 851 -6.47 20.14 -22.35
C LEU A 851 -6.93 21.30 -21.46
N LEU A 852 -8.01 21.98 -21.85
CA LEU A 852 -8.61 23.07 -21.07
C LEU A 852 -9.23 22.56 -19.76
N GLU A 853 -9.84 21.37 -19.75
CA GLU A 853 -10.29 20.74 -18.49
C GLU A 853 -9.12 20.43 -17.55
N ASN A 854 -8.09 19.76 -18.05
CA ASN A 854 -6.99 19.28 -17.21
C ASN A 854 -6.11 20.45 -16.70
N GLU A 855 -5.83 21.47 -17.53
CA GLU A 855 -5.15 22.70 -17.08
C GLU A 855 -6.03 23.53 -16.13
N CYS A 856 -7.36 23.59 -16.34
CA CYS A 856 -8.25 24.30 -15.42
C CYS A 856 -8.32 23.63 -14.04
N GLU A 857 -8.44 22.31 -13.97
CA GLU A 857 -8.37 21.56 -12.71
C GLU A 857 -7.04 21.83 -11.99
N ARG A 858 -5.92 21.74 -12.73
CA ARG A 858 -4.57 22.02 -12.21
C ARG A 858 -4.49 23.42 -11.59
N ARG A 859 -4.88 24.45 -12.35
CA ARG A 859 -4.84 25.86 -11.90
C ARG A 859 -5.73 26.12 -10.68
N LEU A 860 -6.90 25.49 -10.60
CA LEU A 860 -7.77 25.62 -9.42
C LEU A 860 -7.20 24.94 -8.17
N LEU A 861 -6.42 23.85 -8.33
CA LEU A 861 -5.74 23.18 -7.22
C LEU A 861 -4.47 23.92 -6.77
N GLU A 862 -3.74 24.57 -7.69
CA GLU A 862 -2.54 25.35 -7.39
C GLU A 862 -2.87 26.76 -6.85
N GLU A 863 -3.75 27.52 -7.53
CA GLU A 863 -3.97 28.95 -7.27
C GLU A 863 -5.19 29.23 -6.38
N GLY A 864 -6.11 28.27 -6.26
CA GLY A 864 -7.45 28.46 -5.70
C GLY A 864 -7.53 28.92 -4.24
N ASN A 865 -6.49 28.65 -3.44
CA ASN A 865 -6.45 29.04 -2.02
C ASN A 865 -6.01 30.49 -1.78
N HIS A 866 -5.48 31.21 -2.78
CA HIS A 866 -4.92 32.56 -2.59
C HIS A 866 -5.83 33.73 -3.01
N GLY A 867 -7.00 33.48 -3.61
CA GLY A 867 -7.87 34.51 -4.22
C GLY A 867 -9.33 34.59 -3.70
N SER A 868 -9.61 34.12 -2.48
CA SER A 868 -10.95 33.68 -2.07
C SER A 868 -12.06 34.75 -1.96
N GLU A 869 -11.76 36.03 -1.79
CA GLU A 869 -12.80 37.07 -1.58
C GLU A 869 -13.44 37.62 -2.88
N GLU A 870 -12.71 37.66 -4.00
CA GLU A 870 -13.21 38.26 -5.25
C GLU A 870 -13.83 37.23 -6.21
N TYR A 871 -13.31 36.00 -6.26
CA TYR A 871 -13.70 34.97 -7.23
C TYR A 871 -14.70 33.91 -6.72
N GLY A 872 -15.12 33.95 -5.45
CA GLY A 872 -15.90 32.87 -4.80
C GLY A 872 -17.24 32.50 -5.48
N LYS A 873 -17.82 33.38 -6.31
CA LYS A 873 -19.01 33.04 -7.13
C LYS A 873 -18.69 32.42 -8.49
N SER A 874 -17.47 32.62 -9.00
CA SER A 874 -17.02 32.05 -10.28
C SER A 874 -16.64 30.58 -10.12
N ILE A 875 -15.90 30.26 -9.04
CA ILE A 875 -15.37 28.93 -8.75
C ILE A 875 -16.49 27.86 -8.74
N GLY A 876 -17.64 28.16 -8.12
CA GLY A 876 -18.78 27.22 -8.07
C GLY A 876 -19.30 26.82 -9.45
N GLY A 877 -19.29 27.73 -10.43
CA GLY A 877 -19.68 27.42 -11.82
C GLY A 877 -18.62 26.62 -12.58
N ILE A 878 -17.33 26.84 -12.28
CA ILE A 878 -16.24 26.05 -12.87
C ILE A 878 -16.26 24.62 -12.34
N LEU A 879 -16.50 24.44 -11.03
CA LEU A 879 -16.70 23.13 -10.41
C LEU A 879 -17.92 22.40 -10.99
N GLU A 880 -19.00 23.11 -11.34
CA GLU A 880 -20.15 22.51 -12.02
C GLU A 880 -19.81 22.09 -13.47
N ALA A 881 -18.94 22.83 -14.17
CA ALA A 881 -18.48 22.47 -15.52
C ALA A 881 -17.48 21.29 -15.53
N LEU A 882 -16.54 21.23 -14.59
CA LEU A 882 -15.62 20.08 -14.38
C LEU A 882 -16.34 18.82 -13.84
N LYS A 883 -17.57 18.98 -13.38
CA LYS A 883 -18.46 17.90 -12.92
C LYS A 883 -19.40 17.41 -14.01
N CYS A 884 -19.87 18.32 -14.87
CA CYS A 884 -20.85 18.08 -15.92
C CYS A 884 -20.43 18.80 -17.21
N PRO A 885 -19.68 18.11 -18.10
CA PRO A 885 -19.22 18.66 -19.38
C PRO A 885 -20.36 19.28 -20.19
N ASN A 886 -20.06 20.40 -20.86
CA ASN A 886 -21.00 21.25 -21.59
C ASN A 886 -22.32 21.57 -20.86
N LEU A 887 -22.36 21.46 -19.53
CA LEU A 887 -23.57 21.58 -18.70
C LEU A 887 -24.69 20.65 -19.19
N CYS A 888 -24.33 19.43 -19.60
CA CYS A 888 -25.22 18.42 -20.17
C CYS A 888 -25.97 18.89 -21.42
N SER A 889 -25.37 19.79 -22.21
CA SER A 889 -25.89 20.37 -23.46
C SER A 889 -27.30 20.99 -23.39
N GLY A 890 -27.84 21.23 -22.19
CA GLY A 890 -29.26 21.56 -21.97
C GLY A 890 -30.24 20.38 -22.18
N HIS A 891 -29.72 19.18 -22.46
CA HIS A 891 -30.46 17.95 -22.79
C HIS A 891 -30.34 16.87 -21.71
N GLY A 892 -29.81 17.21 -20.52
CA GLY A 892 -29.78 16.35 -19.35
C GLY A 892 -29.74 17.11 -18.03
N GLN A 893 -29.75 16.37 -16.93
CA GLN A 893 -29.59 16.88 -15.57
C GLN A 893 -28.19 16.57 -15.03
N CYS A 894 -27.52 17.59 -14.49
CA CYS A 894 -26.25 17.42 -13.79
C CYS A 894 -26.44 16.75 -12.41
N THR A 895 -25.56 15.80 -12.06
CA THR A 895 -25.58 15.04 -10.80
C THR A 895 -24.18 14.91 -10.21
N ASP A 896 -24.06 14.36 -8.99
CA ASP A 896 -22.78 14.12 -8.31
C ASP A 896 -21.79 13.20 -9.06
N TRP A 897 -22.23 12.56 -10.15
CA TRP A 897 -21.44 11.63 -10.96
C TRP A 897 -21.47 11.96 -12.46
N GLY A 898 -21.82 13.20 -12.82
CA GLY A 898 -21.95 13.68 -14.20
C GLY A 898 -23.39 13.80 -14.69
N CYS A 899 -23.56 13.81 -16.00
CA CYS A 899 -24.83 14.08 -16.67
C CYS A 899 -25.77 12.85 -16.75
N VAL A 900 -27.07 13.10 -16.61
CA VAL A 900 -28.14 12.12 -16.85
C VAL A 900 -29.07 12.67 -17.92
N CYS A 901 -29.05 12.07 -19.12
CA CYS A 901 -29.72 12.61 -20.30
C CYS A 901 -31.24 12.40 -20.30
N PHE A 902 -31.96 13.30 -20.98
CA PHE A 902 -33.39 13.18 -21.22
C PHE A 902 -33.67 12.20 -22.39
N PRO A 903 -34.85 11.56 -22.45
CA PRO A 903 -35.19 10.62 -23.52
C PRO A 903 -35.02 11.22 -24.92
N GLY A 904 -34.44 10.44 -25.84
CA GLY A 904 -34.06 10.88 -27.18
C GLY A 904 -32.61 11.39 -27.30
N TYR A 905 -31.93 11.64 -26.17
CA TYR A 905 -30.54 12.12 -26.10
C TYR A 905 -29.61 11.15 -25.37
N SER A 906 -28.36 11.10 -25.82
CA SER A 906 -27.28 10.28 -25.27
C SER A 906 -25.92 11.01 -25.41
N SER A 907 -24.80 10.29 -25.30
CA SER A 907 -23.46 10.81 -24.97
C SER A 907 -23.24 11.07 -23.46
N TYR A 908 -22.01 11.41 -23.09
CA TYR A 908 -21.58 11.80 -21.73
C TYR A 908 -21.98 13.24 -21.35
N ASP A 909 -22.31 14.07 -22.34
CA ASP A 909 -22.77 15.46 -22.20
C ASP A 909 -24.14 15.71 -22.85
N CYS A 910 -24.86 14.64 -23.20
CA CYS A 910 -26.23 14.65 -23.73
C CYS A 910 -26.41 15.32 -25.11
N SER A 911 -25.36 15.31 -25.94
CA SER A 911 -25.33 15.94 -27.27
C SER A 911 -25.87 15.06 -28.41
N ASP A 912 -25.77 13.73 -28.31
CA ASP A 912 -26.13 12.79 -29.39
C ASP A 912 -27.63 12.49 -29.42
N ALA A 913 -28.31 12.69 -30.56
CA ALA A 913 -29.75 12.42 -30.74
C ALA A 913 -30.02 11.28 -31.74
N TYR A 914 -31.07 10.48 -31.49
CA TYR A 914 -31.45 9.32 -32.32
C TYR A 914 -32.48 9.64 -33.43
N ASP A 915 -32.39 8.91 -34.54
CA ASP A 915 -33.36 8.80 -35.62
C ASP A 915 -33.55 7.29 -35.95
N ASN A 916 -34.69 6.85 -36.50
CA ASN A 916 -35.08 5.42 -36.52
C ASN A 916 -35.62 4.94 -37.88
N GLN A 917 -35.10 3.83 -38.41
CA GLN A 917 -35.43 3.27 -39.73
C GLN A 917 -36.09 1.87 -39.62
N PRO A 918 -36.71 1.34 -40.69
CA PRO A 918 -37.39 0.04 -40.65
C PRO A 918 -36.46 -1.17 -40.95
N PRO A 919 -36.79 -2.37 -40.44
CA PRO A 919 -35.96 -3.57 -40.53
C PRO A 919 -35.94 -4.23 -41.93
N VAL A 920 -34.78 -4.76 -42.30
CA VAL A 920 -34.45 -5.28 -43.63
C VAL A 920 -34.24 -6.80 -43.61
N ILE A 921 -34.87 -7.53 -44.53
CA ILE A 921 -34.76 -8.99 -44.64
C ILE A 921 -33.63 -9.44 -45.59
N GLN A 922 -32.97 -10.56 -45.26
CA GLN A 922 -31.91 -11.15 -46.08
C GLN A 922 -32.44 -11.81 -47.36
N GLU A 923 -31.74 -11.61 -48.48
CA GLU A 923 -32.09 -12.26 -49.76
C GLU A 923 -32.13 -13.79 -49.68
N LEU A 924 -33.20 -14.37 -50.23
CA LEU A 924 -33.46 -15.81 -50.26
C LEU A 924 -32.56 -16.52 -51.29
N GLN A 925 -31.54 -17.23 -50.80
CA GLN A 925 -30.61 -17.98 -51.65
C GLN A 925 -31.18 -19.32 -52.17
N GLY A 926 -32.20 -19.25 -53.03
CA GLY A 926 -32.71 -20.39 -53.80
C GLY A 926 -34.22 -20.60 -53.73
N THR A 927 -34.68 -21.78 -54.17
CA THR A 927 -36.08 -22.20 -54.07
C THR A 927 -36.23 -23.24 -52.95
N LEU A 928 -37.27 -23.11 -52.13
CA LEU A 928 -37.50 -23.94 -50.95
C LEU A 928 -38.24 -25.24 -51.33
N GLN A 929 -37.73 -26.40 -50.88
CA GLN A 929 -38.21 -27.72 -51.34
C GLN A 929 -38.26 -28.76 -50.20
N VAL A 930 -39.33 -29.56 -50.13
CA VAL A 930 -39.54 -30.62 -49.10
C VAL A 930 -40.12 -31.91 -49.69
N PHE A 931 -39.92 -33.06 -49.04
CA PHE A 931 -40.54 -34.32 -49.43
C PHE A 931 -41.87 -34.58 -48.72
N TYR A 932 -42.85 -35.07 -49.48
CA TYR A 932 -44.18 -35.40 -48.97
C TYR A 932 -44.14 -36.32 -47.74
N GLY A 933 -44.80 -35.89 -46.67
CA GLY A 933 -44.81 -36.59 -45.37
C GLY A 933 -43.68 -36.23 -44.41
N GLU A 934 -42.66 -35.46 -44.82
CA GLU A 934 -41.68 -34.87 -43.91
C GLU A 934 -42.18 -33.55 -43.27
N ASP A 935 -41.49 -33.10 -42.22
CA ASP A 935 -41.69 -31.80 -41.60
C ASP A 935 -40.74 -30.76 -42.25
N PHE A 936 -41.30 -29.66 -42.77
CA PHE A 936 -40.54 -28.54 -43.32
C PHE A 936 -40.17 -27.55 -42.22
N GLU A 937 -38.88 -27.20 -42.13
CA GLU A 937 -38.37 -26.14 -41.25
C GLU A 937 -37.50 -25.17 -42.08
N TYR A 938 -37.75 -23.86 -41.95
CA TYR A 938 -36.95 -22.81 -42.58
C TYR A 938 -36.82 -21.57 -41.70
N GLN A 939 -35.62 -20.98 -41.64
CA GLN A 939 -35.30 -19.85 -40.78
C GLN A 939 -35.13 -18.57 -41.61
N PHE A 940 -36.00 -17.58 -41.37
CA PHE A 940 -35.81 -16.22 -41.90
C PHE A 940 -34.71 -15.48 -41.13
N MET A 941 -34.06 -14.54 -41.81
CA MET A 941 -33.00 -13.69 -41.26
C MET A 941 -33.30 -12.25 -41.67
N ALA A 942 -33.31 -11.34 -40.71
CA ALA A 942 -33.44 -9.90 -40.91
C ALA A 942 -32.49 -9.17 -39.96
N TRP A 943 -32.19 -7.92 -40.26
CA TRP A 943 -31.44 -7.01 -39.40
C TRP A 943 -32.05 -5.61 -39.48
N ASP A 944 -31.84 -4.86 -38.42
CA ASP A 944 -32.33 -3.49 -38.27
C ASP A 944 -31.15 -2.52 -38.49
N PRO A 945 -31.33 -1.33 -39.12
CA PRO A 945 -30.22 -0.40 -39.33
C PRO A 945 -29.69 0.18 -38.01
N GLU A 946 -30.56 0.43 -37.03
CA GLU A 946 -30.24 0.91 -35.68
C GLU A 946 -29.89 -0.23 -34.71
N GLY A 947 -30.37 -1.45 -34.97
CA GLY A 947 -30.01 -2.67 -34.23
C GLY A 947 -31.08 -3.20 -33.27
N SER A 948 -32.33 -2.75 -33.43
CA SER A 948 -33.51 -3.11 -32.62
C SER A 948 -33.88 -4.60 -32.69
N GLU A 949 -34.62 -5.13 -31.71
CA GLU A 949 -35.12 -6.51 -31.80
C GLU A 949 -36.28 -6.60 -32.81
N ILE A 950 -36.20 -7.55 -33.74
CA ILE A 950 -37.21 -7.75 -34.78
C ILE A 950 -38.11 -8.92 -34.42
N HIS A 951 -39.42 -8.74 -34.59
CA HIS A 951 -40.45 -9.74 -34.34
C HIS A 951 -41.11 -10.18 -35.64
N PHE A 952 -41.21 -11.50 -35.84
CA PHE A 952 -41.80 -12.14 -37.01
C PHE A 952 -43.20 -12.70 -36.69
N THR A 953 -44.19 -12.48 -37.57
CA THR A 953 -45.54 -13.07 -37.49
C THR A 953 -45.99 -13.62 -38.84
N LEU A 954 -46.85 -14.65 -38.83
CA LEU A 954 -47.37 -15.31 -40.04
C LEU A 954 -48.78 -14.79 -40.35
N ASP A 955 -48.91 -13.93 -41.37
CA ASP A 955 -50.20 -13.37 -41.79
C ASP A 955 -51.06 -14.40 -42.53
N SER A 956 -50.41 -15.28 -43.32
CA SER A 956 -51.09 -16.41 -43.97
C SER A 956 -50.15 -17.56 -44.29
N GLY A 957 -50.70 -18.78 -44.31
CA GLY A 957 -50.02 -20.03 -44.64
C GLY A 957 -51.02 -21.20 -44.76
N PRO A 958 -50.57 -22.38 -45.19
CA PRO A 958 -51.38 -23.60 -45.23
C PRO A 958 -51.71 -24.12 -43.82
N ASP A 959 -52.73 -24.99 -43.71
CA ASP A 959 -53.08 -25.64 -42.45
C ASP A 959 -51.88 -26.37 -41.83
N GLY A 960 -51.69 -26.19 -40.52
CA GLY A 960 -50.54 -26.73 -39.77
C GLY A 960 -49.24 -25.94 -39.92
N ALA A 961 -49.22 -24.81 -40.63
CA ALA A 961 -48.08 -23.89 -40.65
C ALA A 961 -48.01 -23.02 -39.38
N SER A 962 -46.79 -22.71 -38.91
CA SER A 962 -46.56 -21.72 -37.86
C SER A 962 -45.19 -21.07 -38.00
N ILE A 963 -45.05 -19.81 -37.58
CA ILE A 963 -43.74 -19.13 -37.45
C ILE A 963 -43.49 -18.78 -35.97
N SER A 964 -42.24 -18.84 -35.53
CA SER A 964 -41.83 -18.27 -34.25
C SER A 964 -41.55 -16.77 -34.35
N SER A 965 -41.58 -16.06 -33.22
CA SER A 965 -41.24 -14.63 -33.12
C SER A 965 -39.82 -14.31 -33.59
N GLU A 966 -38.95 -15.31 -33.70
CA GLU A 966 -37.55 -15.26 -34.13
C GLU A 966 -37.37 -15.69 -35.60
N GLY A 967 -38.46 -15.87 -36.36
CA GLY A 967 -38.43 -16.14 -37.79
C GLY A 967 -38.30 -17.61 -38.22
N LEU A 968 -38.45 -18.58 -37.30
CA LEU A 968 -38.46 -20.01 -37.67
C LEU A 968 -39.85 -20.43 -38.16
N LEU A 969 -39.99 -20.65 -39.46
CA LEU A 969 -41.19 -21.21 -40.10
C LEU A 969 -41.16 -22.73 -40.05
N THR A 970 -42.25 -23.34 -39.60
CA THR A 970 -42.45 -24.80 -39.57
C THR A 970 -43.79 -25.17 -40.20
N TRP A 971 -43.82 -26.27 -40.97
CA TRP A 971 -45.04 -26.78 -41.61
C TRP A 971 -44.88 -28.27 -41.96
N LYS A 972 -45.88 -29.09 -41.65
CA LYS A 972 -45.87 -30.51 -42.04
C LYS A 972 -46.48 -30.70 -43.42
N THR A 973 -45.75 -31.30 -44.37
CA THR A 973 -46.22 -31.39 -45.76
C THR A 973 -47.17 -32.57 -46.01
N GLU A 974 -48.46 -32.31 -45.79
CA GLU A 974 -49.55 -33.28 -46.01
C GLU A 974 -50.21 -33.14 -47.41
N SER A 975 -49.71 -32.24 -48.27
CA SER A 975 -50.14 -32.05 -49.67
C SER A 975 -48.97 -32.04 -50.65
N LEU A 976 -49.15 -32.62 -51.84
CA LEU A 976 -48.19 -32.64 -52.95
C LEU A 976 -48.14 -31.32 -53.76
N THR A 977 -48.93 -30.31 -53.42
CA THR A 977 -48.95 -29.01 -54.10
C THR A 977 -48.02 -28.00 -53.43
N PRO A 978 -47.35 -27.10 -54.19
CA PRO A 978 -46.64 -25.96 -53.61
C PRO A 978 -47.54 -25.11 -52.71
N GLN A 979 -46.94 -24.49 -51.69
CA GLN A 979 -47.65 -23.67 -50.70
C GLN A 979 -47.00 -22.29 -50.56
N ARG A 980 -47.80 -21.30 -50.15
CA ARG A 980 -47.38 -19.91 -49.94
C ARG A 980 -47.50 -19.51 -48.48
N PHE A 981 -46.60 -18.63 -48.06
CA PHE A 981 -46.49 -18.11 -46.70
C PHE A 981 -46.23 -16.61 -46.78
N THR A 982 -47.01 -15.79 -46.07
CA THR A 982 -46.79 -14.34 -45.93
C THR A 982 -46.39 -14.04 -44.50
N VAL A 983 -45.26 -13.35 -44.35
CA VAL A 983 -44.61 -13.09 -43.06
C VAL A 983 -44.44 -11.59 -42.89
N HIS A 984 -44.84 -11.10 -41.71
CA HIS A 984 -44.74 -9.71 -41.29
C HIS A 984 -43.59 -9.57 -40.29
N LEU A 985 -42.87 -8.46 -40.37
CA LEU A 985 -41.74 -8.08 -39.54
C LEU A 985 -42.05 -6.72 -38.90
N LYS A 986 -41.68 -6.56 -37.62
CA LYS A 986 -41.83 -5.31 -36.87
C LYS A 986 -40.68 -5.16 -35.86
N ASP A 987 -40.19 -3.95 -35.63
CA ASP A 987 -39.21 -3.63 -34.60
C ASP A 987 -39.84 -3.07 -33.30
N ASP A 988 -39.00 -2.95 -32.25
CA ASP A 988 -39.34 -2.38 -30.94
C ASP A 988 -39.65 -0.86 -30.94
N CYS A 989 -39.37 -0.14 -32.05
CA CYS A 989 -39.65 1.29 -32.26
C CYS A 989 -40.79 1.51 -33.27
N GLU A 990 -41.65 0.50 -33.39
CA GLU A 990 -42.87 0.42 -34.17
C GLU A 990 -42.78 0.47 -35.71
N ALA A 991 -41.60 0.44 -36.35
CA ALA A 991 -41.51 0.37 -37.81
C ALA A 991 -41.64 -1.08 -38.36
N GLU A 992 -42.08 -1.20 -39.63
CA GLU A 992 -42.71 -2.43 -40.14
C GLU A 992 -42.27 -2.78 -41.58
N THR A 993 -42.28 -4.08 -41.92
CA THR A 993 -41.97 -4.60 -43.27
C THR A 993 -42.61 -5.99 -43.50
N THR A 994 -42.97 -6.35 -44.73
CA THR A 994 -43.64 -7.62 -45.06
C THR A 994 -42.96 -8.36 -46.22
N VAL A 995 -43.04 -9.69 -46.21
CA VAL A 995 -42.47 -10.58 -47.24
C VAL A 995 -43.43 -11.75 -47.57
N THR A 996 -43.35 -12.32 -48.76
CA THR A 996 -44.14 -13.51 -49.15
C THR A 996 -43.28 -14.51 -49.93
N VAL A 997 -43.47 -15.79 -49.64
CA VAL A 997 -42.52 -16.87 -49.95
C VAL A 997 -43.28 -18.14 -50.39
N GLU A 998 -42.67 -18.95 -51.25
CA GLU A 998 -43.28 -20.16 -51.84
C GLU A 998 -42.39 -21.39 -51.64
N VAL A 999 -42.98 -22.51 -51.24
CA VAL A 999 -42.32 -23.79 -50.94
C VAL A 999 -42.89 -24.89 -51.83
N THR A 1000 -42.03 -25.72 -52.41
CA THR A 1000 -42.40 -26.79 -53.35
C THR A 1000 -42.27 -28.18 -52.72
N VAL A 1001 -43.12 -29.13 -53.13
CA VAL A 1001 -43.18 -30.48 -52.55
C VAL A 1001 -42.82 -31.55 -53.58
N LYS A 1002 -42.09 -32.60 -53.16
CA LYS A 1002 -41.58 -33.70 -54.00
C LYS A 1002 -41.95 -35.10 -53.48
N PRO A 1003 -42.04 -36.11 -54.37
CA PRO A 1003 -42.14 -37.53 -54.00
C PRO A 1003 -40.75 -38.19 -53.77
N CYS A 1004 -40.77 -39.47 -53.37
CA CYS A 1004 -39.60 -40.34 -53.14
C CYS A 1004 -39.49 -41.41 -54.24
N ASP A 1005 -38.30 -41.65 -54.82
CA ASP A 1005 -38.10 -42.47 -56.03
C ASP A 1005 -37.27 -43.77 -55.82
N CYS A 1006 -37.11 -44.25 -54.58
CA CYS A 1006 -36.36 -45.48 -54.29
C CYS A 1006 -37.05 -46.74 -54.85
N LEU A 1007 -36.27 -47.72 -55.33
CA LEU A 1007 -36.78 -48.96 -55.94
C LEU A 1007 -36.68 -50.16 -55.00
N ASN A 1008 -37.29 -51.28 -55.41
CA ASN A 1008 -37.21 -52.59 -54.73
C ASN A 1008 -37.58 -52.58 -53.22
N GLY A 1009 -38.47 -51.67 -52.82
CA GLY A 1009 -38.90 -51.53 -51.42
C GLY A 1009 -37.89 -50.83 -50.51
N GLY A 1010 -36.86 -50.17 -51.07
CA GLY A 1010 -35.97 -49.31 -50.31
C GLY A 1010 -36.65 -48.02 -49.83
N SER A 1011 -36.24 -47.50 -48.68
CA SER A 1011 -36.79 -46.27 -48.10
C SER A 1011 -35.91 -45.06 -48.42
N CYS A 1012 -36.53 -43.90 -48.64
CA CYS A 1012 -35.83 -42.62 -48.62
C CYS A 1012 -35.48 -42.23 -47.17
N GLU A 1013 -34.25 -41.78 -46.94
CA GLU A 1013 -33.82 -41.00 -45.76
C GLU A 1013 -33.15 -39.70 -46.24
N SER A 1014 -33.34 -38.58 -45.55
CA SER A 1014 -32.75 -37.28 -45.90
C SER A 1014 -31.21 -37.28 -45.78
N ASP A 1015 -30.49 -36.79 -46.81
CA ASP A 1015 -29.01 -36.78 -46.79
C ASP A 1015 -28.51 -35.64 -45.89
N ARG A 1016 -28.03 -36.03 -44.70
CA ARG A 1016 -27.48 -35.18 -43.63
C ARG A 1016 -26.31 -34.28 -44.04
N LYS A 1017 -25.83 -34.35 -45.29
CA LYS A 1017 -24.84 -33.42 -45.87
C LYS A 1017 -25.45 -32.11 -46.36
N PHE A 1018 -26.77 -32.06 -46.59
CA PHE A 1018 -27.48 -30.90 -47.12
C PHE A 1018 -28.39 -30.27 -46.04
N PRO A 1019 -28.67 -28.96 -46.10
CA PRO A 1019 -29.51 -28.29 -45.10
C PRO A 1019 -31.00 -28.70 -45.25
N PRO A 1020 -31.82 -28.59 -44.17
CA PRO A 1020 -33.27 -28.70 -44.26
C PRO A 1020 -33.85 -27.76 -45.34
N GLY A 1021 -34.95 -28.18 -45.98
CA GLY A 1021 -35.59 -27.41 -47.05
C GLY A 1021 -34.87 -27.44 -48.42
N SER A 1022 -33.84 -28.26 -48.59
CA SER A 1022 -33.09 -28.42 -49.86
C SER A 1022 -33.56 -29.57 -50.77
N GLY A 1023 -34.35 -30.51 -50.24
CA GLY A 1023 -34.90 -31.63 -51.02
C GLY A 1023 -33.86 -32.64 -51.55
N ALA A 1024 -32.95 -33.13 -50.70
CA ALA A 1024 -31.96 -34.18 -51.02
C ALA A 1024 -32.09 -35.43 -50.11
N TYR A 1025 -32.02 -36.63 -50.70
CA TYR A 1025 -32.23 -37.91 -50.00
C TYR A 1025 -31.30 -39.04 -50.49
N LEU A 1026 -31.28 -40.15 -49.75
CA LEU A 1026 -30.55 -41.39 -50.00
C LEU A 1026 -31.49 -42.61 -49.84
N CYS A 1027 -31.28 -43.67 -50.62
CA CYS A 1027 -32.05 -44.92 -50.51
C CYS A 1027 -31.38 -45.95 -49.59
N VAL A 1028 -32.16 -46.57 -48.69
CA VAL A 1028 -31.74 -47.68 -47.82
C VAL A 1028 -32.30 -49.00 -48.36
N CYS A 1029 -31.43 -50.00 -48.58
CA CYS A 1029 -31.76 -51.22 -49.34
C CYS A 1029 -31.99 -52.47 -48.47
N LEU A 1030 -32.87 -53.36 -48.94
CA LEU A 1030 -33.19 -54.64 -48.29
C LEU A 1030 -32.12 -55.72 -48.58
N PRO A 1031 -31.90 -56.68 -47.65
CA PRO A 1031 -30.87 -57.71 -47.80
C PRO A 1031 -31.02 -58.56 -49.07
N GLY A 1032 -29.95 -58.61 -49.87
CA GLY A 1032 -29.91 -59.24 -51.20
C GLY A 1032 -29.67 -58.24 -52.31
N PHE A 1033 -30.18 -57.00 -52.14
CA PHE A 1033 -30.07 -55.93 -53.13
C PHE A 1033 -29.01 -54.89 -52.77
N HIS A 1034 -28.33 -54.33 -53.77
CA HIS A 1034 -27.43 -53.19 -53.61
C HIS A 1034 -27.51 -52.22 -54.81
N GLY A 1035 -26.99 -51.01 -54.65
CA GLY A 1035 -27.03 -49.96 -55.67
C GLY A 1035 -27.35 -48.59 -55.07
N ARG A 1036 -27.57 -47.57 -55.91
CA ARG A 1036 -27.91 -46.21 -55.43
C ARG A 1036 -29.43 -45.99 -55.28
N LEU A 1037 -30.23 -46.83 -55.93
CA LEU A 1037 -31.69 -46.91 -55.84
C LEU A 1037 -32.12 -48.35 -55.48
N CYS A 1038 -31.19 -49.19 -55.00
CA CYS A 1038 -31.37 -50.61 -54.63
C CYS A 1038 -31.57 -51.58 -55.82
N GLU A 1039 -30.84 -51.37 -56.91
CA GLU A 1039 -31.12 -51.92 -58.24
C GLU A 1039 -30.38 -53.22 -58.68
N VAL A 1040 -29.59 -53.89 -57.84
CA VAL A 1040 -28.68 -55.02 -58.24
C VAL A 1040 -28.69 -56.24 -57.28
N ASP A 1041 -28.68 -57.47 -57.85
CA ASP A 1041 -28.60 -58.79 -57.18
C ASP A 1041 -27.18 -59.43 -57.15
N ALA A 1042 -26.95 -60.44 -56.30
CA ALA A 1042 -25.66 -61.14 -56.13
C ALA A 1042 -25.70 -62.70 -56.23
N ALA A 1043 -24.57 -63.36 -56.55
CA ALA A 1043 -24.49 -64.79 -56.93
C ALA A 1043 -23.35 -65.62 -56.25
N PHE A 1044 -23.38 -66.97 -56.38
CA PHE A 1044 -22.61 -67.92 -55.55
C PHE A 1044 -21.99 -69.14 -56.32
N CYS A 1045 -20.95 -69.79 -55.74
CA CYS A 1045 -20.27 -70.99 -56.29
C CYS A 1045 -20.15 -72.14 -55.26
N ARG A 1046 -20.26 -73.40 -55.71
CA ARG A 1046 -20.43 -74.58 -54.83
C ARG A 1046 -19.15 -75.16 -54.19
N HIS A 1047 -17.97 -74.89 -54.74
CA HIS A 1047 -16.68 -75.34 -54.19
C HIS A 1047 -15.63 -74.22 -54.25
N SER A 1048 -14.71 -74.20 -53.27
CA SER A 1048 -13.68 -73.17 -53.14
C SER A 1048 -12.58 -73.30 -54.18
N CYS A 1049 -12.38 -72.27 -55.00
CA CYS A 1049 -11.21 -72.19 -55.88
C CYS A 1049 -9.91 -72.11 -55.07
N GLY A 1050 -8.85 -72.76 -55.55
CA GLY A 1050 -7.54 -72.78 -54.88
C GLY A 1050 -6.84 -71.42 -54.78
N ARG A 1051 -5.72 -71.37 -54.04
CA ARG A 1051 -4.95 -70.14 -53.79
C ARG A 1051 -4.63 -69.42 -55.11
N ASN A 1052 -4.84 -68.10 -55.12
CA ASN A 1052 -4.70 -67.20 -56.28
C ASN A 1052 -5.61 -67.52 -57.48
N ARG A 1053 -6.76 -68.18 -57.25
CA ARG A 1053 -7.86 -68.32 -58.21
C ARG A 1053 -9.18 -67.75 -57.68
N GLU A 1054 -10.12 -67.47 -58.57
CA GLU A 1054 -11.46 -66.95 -58.24
C GLU A 1054 -12.56 -67.58 -59.11
N CYS A 1055 -13.77 -67.67 -58.56
CA CYS A 1055 -14.91 -68.27 -59.23
C CYS A 1055 -15.67 -67.18 -60.01
N VAL A 1056 -15.65 -67.25 -61.34
CA VAL A 1056 -16.25 -66.22 -62.23
C VAL A 1056 -17.61 -66.62 -62.80
N ALA A 1057 -17.96 -67.91 -62.67
CA ALA A 1057 -19.24 -68.51 -63.01
C ALA A 1057 -19.34 -69.86 -62.26
N PRO A 1058 -20.52 -70.49 -62.12
CA PRO A 1058 -20.68 -71.73 -61.35
C PRO A 1058 -19.66 -72.81 -61.72
N ASN A 1059 -18.79 -73.14 -60.76
CA ASN A 1059 -17.69 -74.11 -60.86
C ASN A 1059 -16.55 -73.76 -61.85
N ILE A 1060 -16.44 -72.50 -62.31
CA ILE A 1060 -15.36 -72.04 -63.21
C ILE A 1060 -14.36 -71.16 -62.45
N CYS A 1061 -13.17 -71.71 -62.18
CA CYS A 1061 -12.08 -71.04 -61.47
C CYS A 1061 -11.00 -70.49 -62.43
N LYS A 1062 -10.77 -69.17 -62.46
CA LYS A 1062 -9.72 -68.50 -63.24
C LYS A 1062 -8.55 -68.06 -62.34
N CYS A 1063 -7.33 -67.89 -62.86
CA CYS A 1063 -6.26 -67.18 -62.11
C CYS A 1063 -6.71 -65.75 -61.81
N LYS A 1064 -6.44 -65.27 -60.59
CA LYS A 1064 -6.65 -63.85 -60.25
C LYS A 1064 -5.71 -62.95 -61.07
N PRO A 1065 -6.10 -61.70 -61.37
CA PRO A 1065 -5.24 -60.74 -62.07
C PRO A 1065 -3.84 -60.61 -61.47
N GLY A 1066 -2.84 -60.36 -62.33
CA GLY A 1066 -1.42 -60.23 -61.95
C GLY A 1066 -0.64 -61.54 -61.83
N TYR A 1067 -1.30 -62.70 -61.68
CA TYR A 1067 -0.65 -64.01 -61.60
C TYR A 1067 -0.69 -64.76 -62.94
N THR A 1068 0.44 -65.35 -63.34
CA THR A 1068 0.59 -66.11 -64.59
C THR A 1068 1.26 -67.48 -64.39
N GLY A 1069 1.39 -68.24 -65.49
CA GLY A 1069 1.82 -69.64 -65.50
C GLY A 1069 0.68 -70.62 -65.16
N SER A 1070 0.87 -71.91 -65.48
CA SER A 1070 -0.14 -72.97 -65.37
C SER A 1070 -0.80 -73.10 -63.98
N ASN A 1071 -0.05 -72.80 -62.92
CA ASN A 1071 -0.50 -72.86 -61.53
C ASN A 1071 -0.80 -71.48 -60.92
N CYS A 1072 -0.82 -70.39 -61.69
CA CYS A 1072 -0.89 -69.00 -61.19
C CYS A 1072 0.26 -68.64 -60.22
N GLN A 1073 1.44 -69.23 -60.44
CA GLN A 1073 2.59 -69.20 -59.52
C GLN A 1073 3.65 -68.14 -59.88
N THR A 1074 3.62 -67.62 -61.11
CA THR A 1074 4.58 -66.62 -61.59
C THR A 1074 3.99 -65.22 -61.41
N VAL A 1075 4.79 -64.33 -60.84
CA VAL A 1075 4.43 -62.94 -60.53
C VAL A 1075 4.66 -62.04 -61.74
N VAL A 1076 3.71 -61.17 -62.05
CA VAL A 1076 3.88 -60.09 -63.04
C VAL A 1076 3.65 -58.73 -62.36
N CYS A 1077 4.69 -57.92 -62.24
CA CYS A 1077 4.57 -56.48 -61.98
C CYS A 1077 4.40 -55.76 -63.33
N ASN A 1078 3.25 -55.12 -63.55
CA ASN A 1078 2.96 -54.31 -64.74
C ASN A 1078 3.59 -52.91 -64.64
N LYS A 1079 3.90 -52.45 -63.42
CA LYS A 1079 4.64 -51.21 -63.18
C LYS A 1079 6.09 -51.48 -62.78
N HIS A 1080 6.99 -50.58 -63.15
CA HIS A 1080 8.42 -50.66 -62.82
C HIS A 1080 8.66 -50.26 -61.36
N CYS A 1081 9.64 -50.88 -60.69
CA CYS A 1081 10.03 -50.48 -59.34
C CYS A 1081 11.04 -49.33 -59.40
N GLU A 1082 10.60 -48.13 -59.04
CA GLU A 1082 11.39 -46.90 -59.00
C GLU A 1082 12.26 -46.85 -57.72
N ASN A 1083 13.14 -45.84 -57.63
CA ASN A 1083 14.04 -45.57 -56.50
C ASN A 1083 14.90 -46.77 -56.00
N GLY A 1084 15.06 -47.80 -56.83
CA GLY A 1084 15.82 -49.01 -56.53
C GLY A 1084 15.05 -50.06 -55.71
N GLY A 1085 13.72 -50.12 -55.82
CA GLY A 1085 12.89 -51.21 -55.28
C GLY A 1085 12.96 -52.52 -56.10
N LYS A 1086 12.33 -53.59 -55.59
CA LYS A 1086 12.42 -54.96 -56.13
C LYS A 1086 11.05 -55.67 -56.12
N CYS A 1087 10.53 -56.08 -57.28
CA CYS A 1087 9.23 -56.79 -57.39
C CYS A 1087 9.23 -58.12 -56.62
N VAL A 1088 8.17 -58.39 -55.82
CA VAL A 1088 8.03 -59.60 -54.99
C VAL A 1088 6.66 -60.30 -55.11
N ALA A 1089 5.60 -59.56 -55.46
CA ALA A 1089 4.27 -60.07 -55.76
C ALA A 1089 3.62 -59.16 -56.84
N PRO A 1090 2.49 -59.52 -57.48
CA PRO A 1090 2.01 -58.79 -58.65
C PRO A 1090 1.64 -57.35 -58.32
N ASP A 1091 2.25 -56.41 -59.04
CA ASP A 1091 2.20 -54.97 -58.78
C ASP A 1091 2.60 -54.56 -57.34
N ILE A 1092 3.48 -55.36 -56.70
CA ILE A 1092 4.03 -55.14 -55.35
C ILE A 1092 5.56 -55.16 -55.40
N CYS A 1093 6.17 -53.97 -55.31
CA CYS A 1093 7.60 -53.77 -55.09
C CYS A 1093 7.98 -53.72 -53.59
N GLN A 1094 9.11 -54.32 -53.23
CA GLN A 1094 9.80 -54.16 -51.95
C GLN A 1094 10.76 -52.96 -52.04
N CYS A 1095 10.60 -51.99 -51.15
CA CYS A 1095 11.29 -50.69 -51.21
C CYS A 1095 12.49 -50.58 -50.27
N LYS A 1096 13.33 -49.56 -50.48
CA LYS A 1096 14.41 -49.17 -49.56
C LYS A 1096 13.87 -48.22 -48.49
N SER A 1097 14.55 -48.16 -47.34
CA SER A 1097 14.20 -47.27 -46.23
C SER A 1097 13.99 -45.81 -46.70
N GLY A 1098 12.93 -45.18 -46.21
CA GLY A 1098 12.50 -43.85 -46.66
C GLY A 1098 11.59 -43.85 -47.90
N TRP A 1099 11.22 -45.01 -48.47
CA TRP A 1099 10.33 -45.12 -49.63
C TRP A 1099 9.32 -46.26 -49.48
N TYR A 1100 8.11 -46.08 -50.04
CA TYR A 1100 7.03 -47.06 -50.03
C TYR A 1100 6.13 -46.91 -51.28
N GLY A 1101 4.98 -47.61 -51.26
CA GLY A 1101 4.04 -47.65 -52.38
C GLY A 1101 4.33 -48.78 -53.38
N PRO A 1102 3.36 -49.13 -54.25
CA PRO A 1102 3.44 -50.33 -55.11
C PRO A 1102 4.62 -50.31 -56.09
N THR A 1103 5.11 -49.12 -56.43
CA THR A 1103 6.24 -48.84 -57.33
C THR A 1103 7.48 -48.28 -56.61
N CYS A 1104 7.47 -48.15 -55.29
CA CYS A 1104 8.52 -47.47 -54.51
C CYS A 1104 8.76 -45.99 -54.90
N SER A 1105 7.80 -45.36 -55.57
CA SER A 1105 7.87 -43.96 -56.00
C SER A 1105 7.35 -42.96 -54.96
N THR A 1106 6.79 -43.43 -53.85
CA THR A 1106 6.26 -42.57 -52.76
C THR A 1106 7.29 -42.46 -51.64
N ALA A 1107 7.69 -41.23 -51.29
CA ALA A 1107 8.60 -41.02 -50.16
C ALA A 1107 7.87 -41.29 -48.83
N LEU A 1108 8.56 -41.94 -47.90
CA LEU A 1108 8.09 -42.15 -46.53
C LEU A 1108 8.60 -40.98 -45.66
N CYS A 1109 7.68 -40.29 -44.99
CA CYS A 1109 8.00 -39.31 -43.97
C CYS A 1109 7.66 -39.92 -42.60
N GLU A 1110 8.66 -40.04 -41.74
CA GLU A 1110 8.50 -40.36 -40.33
C GLU A 1110 9.08 -39.21 -39.50
N PRO A 1111 8.25 -38.40 -38.80
CA PRO A 1111 6.80 -38.53 -38.67
C PRO A 1111 6.00 -38.19 -39.95
N VAL A 1112 4.75 -38.65 -39.99
CA VAL A 1112 3.87 -38.57 -41.17
C VAL A 1112 3.35 -37.15 -41.39
N CYS A 1113 3.28 -36.72 -42.65
CA CYS A 1113 2.65 -35.44 -43.03
C CYS A 1113 1.12 -35.49 -42.77
N LEU A 1114 0.64 -34.55 -41.97
CA LEU A 1114 -0.75 -34.40 -41.58
C LEU A 1114 -1.49 -33.44 -42.52
N ASN A 1115 -2.82 -33.33 -42.36
CA ASN A 1115 -3.67 -32.31 -43.01
C ASN A 1115 -3.61 -32.22 -44.55
N GLY A 1116 -3.22 -33.30 -45.23
CA GLY A 1116 -3.05 -33.30 -46.70
C GLY A 1116 -1.67 -32.83 -47.17
N GLY A 1117 -0.73 -32.60 -46.24
CA GLY A 1117 0.69 -32.42 -46.54
C GLY A 1117 1.24 -33.60 -47.37
N SER A 1118 1.89 -33.28 -48.48
CA SER A 1118 2.44 -34.28 -49.39
C SER A 1118 3.92 -34.53 -49.09
N CYS A 1119 4.26 -35.75 -48.68
CA CYS A 1119 5.65 -36.18 -48.51
C CYS A 1119 6.32 -36.31 -49.89
N TYR A 1120 7.17 -35.35 -50.26
CA TYR A 1120 7.81 -35.30 -51.59
C TYR A 1120 9.27 -35.76 -51.58
N LYS A 1121 9.90 -35.77 -50.39
CA LYS A 1121 11.21 -36.37 -50.09
C LYS A 1121 11.16 -37.00 -48.69
N PRO A 1122 12.01 -37.99 -48.38
CA PRO A 1122 12.01 -38.62 -47.07
C PRO A 1122 12.11 -37.58 -45.94
N ASN A 1123 11.23 -37.71 -44.95
CA ASN A 1123 11.07 -36.81 -43.81
C ASN A 1123 10.91 -35.30 -44.18
N THR A 1124 10.42 -34.97 -45.39
CA THR A 1124 10.14 -33.59 -45.81
C THR A 1124 8.73 -33.44 -46.39
N CYS A 1125 7.87 -32.73 -45.68
CA CYS A 1125 6.48 -32.47 -46.08
C CYS A 1125 6.35 -31.17 -46.90
N LEU A 1126 5.50 -31.19 -47.93
CA LEU A 1126 5.01 -30.01 -48.65
C LEU A 1126 3.57 -29.73 -48.21
N CYS A 1127 3.30 -28.57 -47.62
CA CYS A 1127 1.98 -28.28 -47.04
C CYS A 1127 1.03 -27.61 -48.05
N PRO A 1128 -0.26 -28.00 -48.09
CA PRO A 1128 -1.28 -27.31 -48.87
C PRO A 1128 -1.65 -25.96 -48.21
N ASP A 1129 -2.20 -25.05 -49.01
CA ASP A 1129 -2.54 -23.70 -48.56
C ASP A 1129 -3.48 -23.69 -47.34
N GLY A 1130 -3.08 -22.91 -46.33
CA GLY A 1130 -3.73 -22.86 -45.02
C GLY A 1130 -3.28 -23.95 -44.04
N PHE A 1131 -2.14 -24.61 -44.26
CA PHE A 1131 -1.49 -25.49 -43.28
C PHE A 1131 0.03 -25.29 -43.25
N PHE A 1132 0.66 -25.46 -42.08
CA PHE A 1132 2.10 -25.23 -41.89
C PHE A 1132 2.72 -26.09 -40.77
N GLY A 1133 4.05 -25.99 -40.62
CA GLY A 1133 4.85 -26.78 -39.68
C GLY A 1133 5.53 -27.99 -40.35
N ALA A 1134 6.49 -28.61 -39.65
CA ALA A 1134 7.33 -29.70 -40.20
C ALA A 1134 6.55 -30.94 -40.68
N GLN A 1135 5.34 -31.15 -40.16
CA GLN A 1135 4.40 -32.21 -40.57
C GLN A 1135 3.12 -31.62 -41.18
N CYS A 1136 3.08 -30.32 -41.50
CA CYS A 1136 1.85 -29.60 -41.87
C CYS A 1136 0.75 -29.67 -40.78
N GLN A 1137 1.16 -29.86 -39.52
CA GLN A 1137 0.27 -30.16 -38.41
C GLN A 1137 -0.58 -28.97 -37.95
N ASN A 1138 -0.12 -27.74 -38.19
CA ASN A 1138 -0.81 -26.52 -37.79
C ASN A 1138 -1.77 -26.09 -38.91
N ALA A 1139 -3.02 -25.79 -38.55
CA ALA A 1139 -4.04 -25.27 -39.46
C ALA A 1139 -4.15 -23.74 -39.35
N VAL A 1140 -4.38 -23.07 -40.48
CA VAL A 1140 -4.68 -21.63 -40.56
C VAL A 1140 -6.18 -21.46 -40.81
N CYS A 1141 -6.87 -20.72 -39.95
CA CYS A 1141 -8.27 -20.35 -40.12
C CYS A 1141 -8.37 -18.85 -40.38
N HIS A 1142 -8.83 -18.46 -41.58
CA HIS A 1142 -9.11 -17.08 -41.97
C HIS A 1142 -10.59 -16.93 -42.36
N PRO A 1143 -11.42 -16.22 -41.58
CA PRO A 1143 -11.11 -15.59 -40.28
C PRO A 1143 -11.02 -16.60 -39.10
N PRO A 1144 -10.32 -16.25 -38.00
CA PRO A 1144 -10.00 -17.19 -36.91
C PRO A 1144 -11.22 -17.66 -36.11
N CYS A 1145 -11.04 -18.75 -35.37
CA CYS A 1145 -12.04 -19.30 -34.45
C CYS A 1145 -12.33 -18.33 -33.29
N LYS A 1146 -13.62 -18.14 -32.93
CA LYS A 1146 -14.00 -17.39 -31.73
C LYS A 1146 -14.17 -18.35 -30.53
N ASN A 1147 -14.37 -17.79 -29.33
CA ASN A 1147 -14.76 -18.50 -28.10
C ASN A 1147 -13.84 -19.68 -27.70
N GLY A 1148 -12.52 -19.54 -27.91
CA GLY A 1148 -11.54 -20.57 -27.53
C GLY A 1148 -11.65 -21.90 -28.32
N GLY A 1149 -12.31 -21.89 -29.48
CA GLY A 1149 -12.33 -23.03 -30.39
C GLY A 1149 -10.99 -23.25 -31.10
N HIS A 1150 -10.51 -24.49 -31.17
CA HIS A 1150 -9.24 -24.79 -31.84
C HIS A 1150 -9.43 -25.03 -33.34
N CYS A 1151 -8.66 -24.33 -34.19
CA CYS A 1151 -8.61 -24.57 -35.63
C CYS A 1151 -7.97 -25.94 -35.88
N VAL A 1152 -8.74 -26.92 -36.37
CA VAL A 1152 -8.25 -28.30 -36.62
C VAL A 1152 -8.06 -28.62 -38.10
N ARG A 1153 -8.74 -27.87 -38.98
CA ARG A 1153 -8.49 -27.84 -40.43
C ARG A 1153 -8.73 -26.41 -40.91
N ASN A 1154 -8.20 -26.06 -42.08
CA ASN A 1154 -8.43 -24.77 -42.73
C ASN A 1154 -9.94 -24.42 -42.70
N ASN A 1155 -10.26 -23.31 -42.02
CA ASN A 1155 -11.62 -22.80 -41.77
C ASN A 1155 -12.60 -23.75 -41.05
N VAL A 1156 -12.11 -24.71 -40.25
CA VAL A 1156 -12.92 -25.61 -39.40
C VAL A 1156 -12.40 -25.62 -37.95
N CYS A 1157 -13.24 -25.12 -37.05
CA CYS A 1157 -12.94 -25.02 -35.62
C CYS A 1157 -13.64 -26.14 -34.82
N THR A 1158 -12.94 -26.73 -33.84
CA THR A 1158 -13.52 -27.64 -32.84
C THR A 1158 -13.87 -26.86 -31.58
N CYS A 1159 -15.08 -27.05 -31.08
CA CYS A 1159 -15.66 -26.23 -30.01
C CYS A 1159 -15.63 -26.94 -28.66
N ARG A 1160 -15.39 -26.20 -27.58
CA ARG A 1160 -15.51 -26.71 -26.21
C ARG A 1160 -16.98 -27.00 -25.88
N GLY A 1161 -17.23 -27.87 -24.91
CA GLY A 1161 -18.58 -28.28 -24.51
C GLY A 1161 -19.48 -27.07 -24.22
N GLY A 1162 -20.70 -27.08 -24.77
CA GLY A 1162 -21.61 -25.94 -24.70
C GLY A 1162 -21.47 -24.90 -25.84
N TYR A 1163 -20.57 -25.11 -26.81
CA TYR A 1163 -20.42 -24.24 -27.98
C TYR A 1163 -20.51 -25.03 -29.30
N THR A 1164 -20.97 -24.36 -30.36
CA THR A 1164 -21.21 -24.93 -31.69
C THR A 1164 -21.06 -23.88 -32.80
N GLY A 1165 -21.26 -24.28 -34.05
CA GLY A 1165 -21.07 -23.45 -35.24
C GLY A 1165 -19.64 -23.51 -35.79
N LYS A 1166 -19.47 -23.19 -37.08
CA LYS A 1166 -18.23 -23.41 -37.84
C LYS A 1166 -16.98 -22.71 -37.27
N ARG A 1167 -17.16 -21.62 -36.51
CA ARG A 1167 -16.11 -20.89 -35.78
C ARG A 1167 -16.35 -20.84 -34.26
N CYS A 1168 -17.13 -21.79 -33.72
CA CYS A 1168 -17.53 -21.88 -32.31
C CYS A 1168 -18.31 -20.68 -31.77
N GLN A 1169 -18.95 -19.95 -32.69
CA GLN A 1169 -19.60 -18.67 -32.43
C GLN A 1169 -21.04 -18.75 -31.88
N LYS A 1170 -21.58 -19.96 -31.69
CA LYS A 1170 -22.91 -20.19 -31.11
C LYS A 1170 -22.81 -20.97 -29.80
N THR A 1171 -23.70 -20.70 -28.86
CA THR A 1171 -23.83 -21.42 -27.58
C THR A 1171 -24.90 -22.53 -27.65
N VAL A 1172 -24.78 -23.52 -26.76
CA VAL A 1172 -25.65 -24.69 -26.64
C VAL A 1172 -25.93 -24.95 -25.16
N CYS A 1173 -27.20 -25.15 -24.81
CA CYS A 1173 -27.64 -25.29 -23.43
C CYS A 1173 -28.44 -26.57 -23.22
N ALA A 1174 -28.11 -27.32 -22.17
CA ALA A 1174 -28.76 -28.58 -21.82
C ALA A 1174 -30.21 -28.42 -21.30
N GLN A 1175 -30.66 -27.19 -21.09
CA GLN A 1175 -31.98 -26.82 -20.59
C GLN A 1175 -32.62 -25.87 -21.61
N LYS A 1176 -33.89 -26.10 -22.01
CA LYS A 1176 -34.64 -25.07 -22.76
C LYS A 1176 -35.09 -23.96 -21.81
N CYS A 1177 -34.82 -22.71 -22.21
CA CYS A 1177 -35.34 -21.51 -21.58
C CYS A 1177 -36.84 -21.37 -21.92
N LEU A 1178 -37.63 -20.87 -20.97
CA LEU A 1178 -39.07 -20.64 -21.13
C LEU A 1178 -39.35 -19.15 -21.46
N HIS A 1179 -40.59 -18.85 -21.82
CA HIS A 1179 -41.09 -17.47 -22.04
C HIS A 1179 -40.21 -16.59 -22.96
N GLY A 1180 -39.58 -17.17 -23.99
CA GLY A 1180 -38.73 -16.45 -24.94
C GLY A 1180 -37.31 -16.12 -24.45
N GLY A 1181 -36.85 -16.72 -23.34
CA GLY A 1181 -35.48 -16.53 -22.89
C GLY A 1181 -34.43 -17.06 -23.88
N ARG A 1182 -33.38 -16.28 -24.14
CA ARG A 1182 -32.30 -16.59 -25.08
C ARG A 1182 -31.06 -17.09 -24.32
N CYS A 1183 -30.50 -18.23 -24.69
CA CYS A 1183 -29.40 -18.80 -23.91
C CYS A 1183 -28.05 -18.12 -24.23
N ALA A 1184 -27.50 -17.39 -23.27
CA ALA A 1184 -26.31 -16.55 -23.46
C ALA A 1184 -25.01 -17.34 -23.28
N PHE A 1185 -24.97 -18.25 -22.31
CA PHE A 1185 -23.82 -19.12 -21.99
C PHE A 1185 -24.31 -20.55 -21.73
N PRO A 1186 -23.44 -21.58 -21.74
CA PRO A 1186 -23.84 -22.98 -21.57
C PRO A 1186 -24.65 -23.23 -20.28
N GLY A 1187 -25.98 -23.35 -20.42
CA GLY A 1187 -26.91 -23.55 -19.29
C GLY A 1187 -27.48 -22.27 -18.66
N VAL A 1188 -27.16 -21.08 -19.17
CA VAL A 1188 -27.60 -19.78 -18.62
C VAL A 1188 -28.56 -19.06 -19.57
N CYS A 1189 -29.83 -18.98 -19.17
CA CYS A 1189 -30.90 -18.30 -19.90
C CYS A 1189 -30.94 -16.81 -19.57
N SER A 1190 -30.78 -15.95 -20.57
CA SER A 1190 -31.17 -14.53 -20.48
C SER A 1190 -32.69 -14.42 -20.68
N CYS A 1191 -33.38 -13.66 -19.84
CA CYS A 1191 -34.84 -13.66 -19.79
C CYS A 1191 -35.44 -12.36 -20.36
N ARG A 1192 -36.50 -12.48 -21.16
CA ARG A 1192 -37.24 -11.30 -21.67
C ARG A 1192 -37.88 -10.50 -20.51
N PRO A 1193 -38.05 -9.17 -20.66
CA PRO A 1193 -38.62 -8.31 -19.62
C PRO A 1193 -39.95 -8.82 -19.06
N GLY A 1194 -40.15 -8.63 -17.76
CA GLY A 1194 -41.31 -9.16 -17.04
C GLY A 1194 -41.23 -10.65 -16.67
N TYR A 1195 -40.14 -11.35 -16.98
CA TYR A 1195 -39.88 -12.72 -16.54
C TYR A 1195 -38.49 -12.87 -15.89
N SER A 1196 -38.34 -13.87 -15.02
CA SER A 1196 -37.13 -14.12 -14.22
C SER A 1196 -37.03 -15.60 -13.80
N GLY A 1197 -35.88 -16.00 -13.24
CA GLY A 1197 -35.58 -17.37 -12.84
C GLY A 1197 -34.60 -18.07 -13.79
N VAL A 1198 -33.98 -19.16 -13.36
CA VAL A 1198 -32.89 -19.84 -14.10
C VAL A 1198 -33.33 -20.47 -15.43
N LYS A 1199 -34.64 -20.64 -15.65
CA LYS A 1199 -35.23 -21.00 -16.95
C LYS A 1199 -36.26 -19.96 -17.41
N CYS A 1200 -36.20 -18.73 -16.86
CA CYS A 1200 -37.17 -17.66 -17.10
C CYS A 1200 -38.62 -18.01 -16.71
N GLU A 1201 -38.78 -18.91 -15.73
CA GLU A 1201 -40.04 -19.56 -15.41
C GLU A 1201 -41.02 -18.70 -14.59
N LYS A 1202 -40.59 -17.59 -13.98
CA LYS A 1202 -41.40 -16.76 -13.08
C LYS A 1202 -41.76 -15.42 -13.72
N LYS A 1203 -43.05 -15.11 -13.79
CA LYS A 1203 -43.56 -13.82 -14.26
C LYS A 1203 -43.57 -12.78 -13.12
N ILE A 1204 -43.06 -11.59 -13.40
CA ILE A 1204 -42.98 -10.46 -12.46
C ILE A 1204 -44.36 -9.79 -12.36
N GLN A 1205 -44.82 -9.48 -11.15
CA GLN A 1205 -46.07 -8.75 -10.90
C GLN A 1205 -45.77 -7.37 -10.32
N VAL A 1206 -46.46 -6.35 -10.84
CA VAL A 1206 -46.32 -4.94 -10.45
C VAL A 1206 -47.48 -4.56 -9.52
N PRO A 1207 -47.24 -3.83 -8.41
CA PRO A 1207 -48.32 -3.30 -7.57
C PRO A 1207 -49.13 -2.23 -8.32
N ASP A 1208 -50.44 -2.39 -8.38
CA ASP A 1208 -51.34 -1.50 -9.11
C ASP A 1208 -51.81 -0.30 -8.26
N GLY A 1209 -52.06 0.85 -8.90
CA GLY A 1209 -52.54 2.06 -8.25
C GLY A 1209 -51.96 3.38 -8.79
N THR A 1210 -52.63 4.22 -9.60
CA THR A 1210 -53.77 4.11 -10.57
C THR A 1210 -54.02 5.55 -11.05
N ASN A 1211 -54.37 5.89 -12.29
CA ASN A 1211 -54.54 5.15 -13.54
C ASN A 1211 -54.37 6.17 -14.73
N ASN A 1212 -54.60 5.75 -15.99
CA ASN A 1212 -54.77 6.61 -17.18
C ASN A 1212 -53.52 7.26 -17.80
N ARG A 1213 -52.40 6.53 -17.91
CA ARG A 1213 -51.52 6.64 -19.11
C ARG A 1213 -51.11 5.32 -19.77
N TYR A 1214 -51.52 4.17 -19.22
CA TYR A 1214 -51.43 2.84 -19.87
C TYR A 1214 -52.43 2.70 -21.05
N ARG A 1215 -52.32 3.58 -22.04
CA ARG A 1215 -53.12 3.51 -23.30
C ARG A 1215 -52.51 4.23 -24.51
N LEU A 1216 -51.33 4.83 -24.38
CA LEU A 1216 -50.47 5.28 -25.49
C LEU A 1216 -49.01 4.84 -25.21
N LEU A 1217 -48.86 3.53 -25.05
CA LEU A 1217 -47.66 2.74 -25.36
C LEU A 1217 -48.19 1.61 -26.26
N LEU A 1218 -48.59 2.05 -27.45
CA LEU A 1218 -49.43 1.35 -28.44
C LEU A 1218 -49.47 2.14 -29.78
N GLN A 1219 -48.64 3.19 -29.86
CA GLN A 1219 -48.41 4.15 -30.95
C GLN A 1219 -47.16 4.94 -30.55
N LEU A 1220 -46.07 4.83 -31.32
CA LEU A 1220 -44.69 5.29 -31.02
C LEU A 1220 -43.98 4.45 -29.94
#